data_AF-A0A8I0BMX8-F1
#
_entry.id   AF-A0A8I0BMX8-F1
#
_cell.length_a   1.000
_cell.length_b   1.000
_cell.length_c   1.000
_cell.angle_alpha   90.00
_cell.angle_beta   90.00
_cell.angle_gamma   90.00
#
_symmetry.space_group_name_H-M   'P 1'
#
loop_
_entity.id
_entity.type
_entity.pdbx_description
1 polymer ?
#
loop_
_entity_poly.entity_id
_entity_poly.type
_entity_poly.pdbx_seq_one_letter_code
_entity_poly.pdbx_strand_id
1 'polypeptide(L)'
;MLRSFLILFLAILGVVFGATFEWKSVEINGGGFVPGIIFHPASPGLLYARTDVGGLYRWDEETKRWKQLFDFLRRDQSDYMGVLSVALDPSDPKRIYAMTGKYTQDWAGYGAILISEDYGETWTIVNLDKYGIKVGGNEDGRNAGERLQVDPNFSSVLFMGTTKYGLWKSEDFGKNWKKVDSFPSTSVTFVLFDEKSGEKGSPTPRIFVGCSEPKGIFVTEDGGTTWNVLPNLPNDLIPLRGKIHDGILYVTLSNALGPNGATRGAVMKYVIADQKWYDVTPMKGDFGYCGIDVQENVVIVSTLDRWYPHDEIFISLNGGETWRPLLEKANFDINKAPWIKDLNPHWISDVKIDPFDMNRAIFTTGYGVWVTYELKKSFEGMGKPVKWIFENRGLEETVVLQLVPPIGERPLLSAIADWGGFRHESLDTPPSSMYKPLKWTSLGIAFAYQNSKFVARVHTYTYPFLSYSEDGGINWREIETVPEGITDGGRLSLAVSNDGKTLVWSPANHEVIVSSDKGKSWKKAISVPVPEFNYFPASDPVNPSKFYIFDWKNGDFLISKDGGKSFMKGAKLPSFDNWWVSLYSFPVLAPDREGDIWLALQWNGLYRSKDGGITFERLGNVDIAYVIGFGAPKPGTDYPAIYLNGMVNGVYGIFMSTDEGKTWMRINNDKHQFGWIHYMIGDMNEFGRIFLGTEGRGIIVGEVKEE
;
A
#
# COMPACT_ATOMS: atom_id res chain seq x y z
N MET A 1 -46.43 -0.38 51.84
CA MET A 1 -45.23 0.39 52.25
C MET A 1 -44.06 -0.57 52.23
N LEU A 2 -43.30 -0.66 51.14
CA LEU A 2 -41.89 -1.04 51.12
C LEU A 2 -41.34 -0.84 49.70
N ARG A 3 -40.17 -0.22 49.64
CA ARG A 3 -39.56 0.45 48.49
C ARG A 3 -38.70 -0.51 47.67
N SER A 4 -38.75 -0.33 46.35
CA SER A 4 -37.79 -0.86 45.38
C SER A 4 -36.37 -0.38 45.66
N PHE A 5 -35.38 -1.26 45.61
CA PHE A 5 -33.97 -0.91 45.50
C PHE A 5 -33.50 -1.16 44.07
N LEU A 6 -33.29 -0.07 43.33
CA LEU A 6 -32.55 -0.04 42.08
C LEU A 6 -31.07 0.17 42.46
N ILE A 7 -30.23 -0.85 42.27
CA ILE A 7 -28.79 -0.73 42.44
C ILE A 7 -28.23 -0.11 41.16
N LEU A 8 -27.91 1.18 41.23
CA LEU A 8 -27.16 1.90 40.20
C LEU A 8 -25.69 1.49 40.34
N PHE A 9 -25.17 0.70 39.39
CA PHE A 9 -23.72 0.56 39.22
C PHE A 9 -23.19 1.87 38.62
N LEU A 10 -22.71 2.78 39.48
CA LEU A 10 -21.82 3.85 39.05
C LEU A 10 -20.47 3.22 38.70
N ALA A 11 -20.24 2.97 37.42
CA ALA A 11 -18.90 2.84 36.90
C ALA A 11 -18.19 4.17 37.15
N ILE A 12 -17.17 4.16 38.00
CA ILE A 12 -16.24 5.27 38.16
C ILE A 12 -15.47 5.36 36.84
N LEU A 13 -15.97 6.17 35.92
CA LEU A 13 -15.19 6.75 34.84
C LEU A 13 -14.15 7.63 35.51
N GLY A 14 -12.96 7.08 35.73
CA GLY A 14 -11.78 7.87 35.96
C GLY A 14 -11.65 8.81 34.77
N VAL A 15 -11.85 10.10 35.01
CA VAL A 15 -11.53 11.16 34.06
C VAL A 15 -10.02 11.12 33.87
N VAL A 16 -9.57 10.42 32.83
CA VAL A 16 -8.20 10.53 32.33
C VAL A 16 -8.15 11.88 31.64
N PHE A 17 -7.27 12.77 32.12
CA PHE A 17 -6.84 13.96 31.38
C PHE A 17 -6.41 13.49 29.97
N GLY A 18 -7.28 13.68 28.99
CA GLY A 18 -7.21 12.99 27.71
C GLY A 18 -6.27 13.73 26.77
N ALA A 19 -4.99 13.36 26.78
CA ALA A 19 -4.08 13.75 25.71
C ALA A 19 -4.67 13.26 24.37
N THR A 20 -5.14 14.18 23.53
CA THR A 20 -5.58 13.84 22.18
C THR A 20 -4.38 13.72 21.27
N PHE A 21 -4.34 12.71 20.42
CA PHE A 21 -3.29 12.57 19.42
C PHE A 21 -3.74 13.12 18.07
N GLU A 22 -2.83 13.81 17.38
CA GLU A 22 -2.97 14.17 15.98
C GLU A 22 -2.17 13.21 15.11
N TRP A 23 -2.75 12.77 14.00
CA TRP A 23 -2.16 11.79 13.09
C TRP A 23 -1.97 12.42 11.72
N LYS A 24 -0.76 12.32 11.17
CA LYS A 24 -0.44 12.75 9.80
C LYS A 24 0.53 11.78 9.14
N SER A 25 0.65 11.84 7.82
CA SER A 25 1.72 11.14 7.11
C SER A 25 3.02 11.93 7.19
N VAL A 26 4.15 11.22 7.23
CA VAL A 26 5.44 11.80 6.83
C VAL A 26 5.43 11.97 5.33
N GLU A 27 5.79 13.15 4.83
CA GLU A 27 5.74 13.45 3.41
C GLU A 27 6.87 12.73 2.65
N ILE A 28 6.51 11.75 1.83
CA ILE A 28 7.35 11.14 0.79
C ILE A 28 6.79 11.48 -0.60
N ASN A 29 5.46 11.60 -0.69
CA ASN A 29 4.64 11.85 -1.87
C ASN A 29 4.77 10.73 -2.91
N GLY A 30 3.80 9.81 -2.92
CA GLY A 30 3.69 8.70 -3.87
C GLY A 30 4.36 7.42 -3.36
N GLY A 31 5.17 6.81 -4.21
CA GLY A 31 5.97 5.63 -3.89
C GLY A 31 5.21 4.30 -3.95
N GLY A 32 4.05 4.25 -4.59
CA GLY A 32 3.33 3.02 -4.87
C GLY A 32 2.53 3.11 -6.16
N PHE A 33 1.99 1.98 -6.59
CA PHE A 33 1.28 1.90 -7.87
C PHE A 33 -0.15 2.39 -7.73
N VAL A 34 -0.48 3.44 -8.48
CA VAL A 34 -1.86 3.95 -8.63
C VAL A 34 -2.45 3.35 -9.91
N PRO A 35 -3.33 2.34 -9.89
CA PRO A 35 -3.75 1.69 -11.13
C PRO A 35 -4.95 2.36 -11.81
N GLY A 36 -5.54 3.43 -11.24
CA GLY A 36 -6.67 4.11 -11.86
C GLY A 36 -7.01 5.48 -11.27
N ILE A 37 -7.46 6.38 -12.15
CA ILE A 37 -7.99 7.71 -11.81
C ILE A 37 -9.39 7.86 -12.38
N ILE A 38 -10.32 8.35 -11.57
CA ILE A 38 -11.72 8.49 -11.96
C ILE A 38 -12.19 9.91 -11.65
N PHE A 39 -12.48 10.69 -12.69
CA PHE A 39 -13.19 11.96 -12.57
C PHE A 39 -14.69 11.72 -12.45
N HIS A 40 -15.35 12.51 -11.61
CA HIS A 40 -16.81 12.54 -11.60
C HIS A 40 -17.34 13.18 -12.89
N PRO A 41 -18.22 12.50 -13.65
CA PRO A 41 -18.64 12.99 -14.97
C PRO A 41 -19.55 14.23 -14.91
N ALA A 42 -20.17 14.50 -13.76
CA ALA A 42 -21.12 15.60 -13.57
C ALA A 42 -20.71 16.62 -12.48
N SER A 43 -19.50 16.51 -11.89
CA SER A 43 -19.07 17.39 -10.80
C SER A 43 -17.63 17.88 -11.03
N PRO A 44 -17.44 19.13 -11.46
CA PRO A 44 -16.11 19.69 -11.70
C PRO A 44 -15.19 19.60 -10.48
N GLY A 45 -13.92 19.27 -10.70
CA GLY A 45 -12.91 19.19 -9.64
C GLY A 45 -13.00 17.97 -8.71
N LEU A 46 -14.01 17.11 -8.88
CA LEU A 46 -14.16 15.88 -8.08
C LEU A 46 -13.51 14.71 -8.81
N LEU A 47 -12.45 14.16 -8.23
CA LEU A 47 -11.78 12.95 -8.73
C LEU A 47 -11.20 12.10 -7.61
N TYR A 48 -10.99 10.83 -7.93
CA TYR A 48 -10.49 9.82 -7.03
C TYR A 48 -9.32 9.05 -7.65
N ALA A 49 -8.40 8.58 -6.80
CA ALA A 49 -7.29 7.71 -7.16
C ALA A 49 -7.39 6.42 -6.34
N ARG A 50 -7.55 5.29 -7.03
CA ARG A 50 -7.52 3.97 -6.40
C ARG A 50 -6.12 3.40 -6.45
N THR A 51 -5.76 2.62 -5.43
CA THR A 51 -4.43 2.07 -5.32
C THR A 51 -4.44 0.57 -4.98
N ASP A 52 -3.34 -0.14 -5.24
CA ASP A 52 -3.31 -1.61 -5.16
C ASP A 52 -3.11 -2.15 -3.74
N VAL A 53 -2.45 -1.39 -2.86
CA VAL A 53 -2.27 -1.74 -1.45
C VAL A 53 -2.60 -0.63 -0.45
N GLY A 54 -2.81 0.60 -0.94
CA GLY A 54 -2.88 1.83 -0.16
C GLY A 54 -4.26 2.50 -0.06
N GLY A 55 -5.33 1.85 -0.51
CA GLY A 55 -6.69 2.33 -0.35
C GLY A 55 -7.16 3.28 -1.46
N LEU A 56 -7.95 4.29 -1.07
CA LEU A 56 -8.64 5.19 -1.99
C LEU A 56 -8.43 6.65 -1.55
N TYR A 57 -8.08 7.51 -2.50
CA TYR A 57 -7.88 8.93 -2.27
C TYR A 57 -8.88 9.79 -3.04
N ARG A 58 -9.31 10.90 -2.44
CA ARG A 58 -10.05 11.98 -3.12
C ARG A 58 -9.16 13.20 -3.29
N TRP A 59 -9.20 13.84 -4.45
CA TRP A 59 -8.51 15.11 -4.66
C TRP A 59 -9.23 16.27 -3.98
N ASP A 60 -8.47 17.16 -3.35
CA ASP A 60 -8.93 18.45 -2.86
C ASP A 60 -8.36 19.56 -3.74
N GLU A 61 -9.25 20.26 -4.44
CA GLU A 61 -8.87 21.34 -5.35
C GLU A 61 -8.30 22.58 -4.65
N GLU A 62 -8.73 22.87 -3.43
CA GLU A 62 -8.30 24.07 -2.69
C GLU A 62 -6.87 23.89 -2.20
N THR A 63 -6.58 22.73 -1.61
CA THR A 63 -5.28 22.45 -0.98
C THR A 63 -4.29 21.77 -1.93
N LYS A 64 -4.76 21.35 -3.12
CA LYS A 64 -3.98 20.56 -4.10
C LYS A 64 -3.34 19.35 -3.44
N ARG A 65 -4.13 18.61 -2.66
CA ARG A 65 -3.73 17.48 -1.83
C ARG A 65 -4.72 16.33 -2.00
N TRP A 66 -4.20 15.12 -2.01
CA TRP A 66 -5.00 13.91 -1.92
C TRP A 66 -5.37 13.63 -0.48
N LYS A 67 -6.65 13.40 -0.23
CA LYS A 67 -7.19 12.97 1.05
C LYS A 67 -7.41 11.45 1.03
N GLN A 68 -6.73 10.73 1.92
CA GLN A 68 -7.00 9.31 2.15
C GLN A 68 -8.40 9.10 2.74
N LEU A 69 -9.11 8.08 2.28
CA LEU A 69 -10.48 7.77 2.69
C LEU A 69 -10.60 6.48 3.52
N PHE A 70 -9.56 5.63 3.53
CA PHE A 70 -9.61 4.27 4.09
C PHE A 70 -8.83 4.08 5.40
N ASP A 71 -8.34 5.16 6.02
CA ASP A 71 -7.58 5.08 7.28
C ASP A 71 -8.40 4.47 8.43
N PHE A 72 -9.72 4.34 8.33
CA PHE A 72 -10.58 3.67 9.30
C PHE A 72 -10.47 2.13 9.31
N LEU A 73 -9.90 1.52 8.26
CA LEU A 73 -9.80 0.06 8.13
C LEU A 73 -8.82 -0.52 9.15
N ARG A 74 -9.24 -1.59 9.81
CA ARG A 74 -8.45 -2.31 10.83
C ARG A 74 -7.54 -3.37 10.21
N ARG A 75 -6.71 -4.01 11.04
CA ARG A 75 -5.80 -5.08 10.63
C ARG A 75 -6.51 -6.27 10.00
N ASP A 76 -7.65 -6.68 10.54
CA ASP A 76 -8.49 -7.77 10.02
C ASP A 76 -9.24 -7.40 8.72
N GLN A 77 -9.19 -6.12 8.32
CA GLN A 77 -9.79 -5.59 7.10
C GLN A 77 -8.72 -5.06 6.14
N SER A 78 -7.43 -5.33 6.38
CA SER A 78 -6.33 -4.74 5.59
C SER A 78 -6.34 -5.14 4.12
N ASP A 79 -6.96 -6.27 3.77
CA ASP A 79 -7.16 -6.68 2.38
C ASP A 79 -8.07 -5.69 1.62
N TYR A 80 -8.94 -4.96 2.31
CA TYR A 80 -9.79 -3.94 1.68
C TYR A 80 -9.03 -2.67 1.30
N MET A 81 -7.77 -2.54 1.71
CA MET A 81 -6.88 -1.49 1.18
C MET A 81 -6.49 -1.72 -0.28
N GLY A 82 -6.66 -2.94 -0.82
CA GLY A 82 -6.53 -3.16 -2.26
C GLY A 82 -7.82 -2.75 -2.97
N VAL A 83 -7.75 -1.74 -3.83
CA VAL A 83 -8.93 -1.20 -4.53
C VAL A 83 -8.86 -1.56 -6.02
N LEU A 84 -9.57 -2.62 -6.39
CA LEU A 84 -9.58 -3.12 -7.77
C LEU A 84 -10.40 -2.22 -8.69
N SER A 85 -11.47 -1.60 -8.19
CA SER A 85 -12.30 -0.71 -9.02
C SER A 85 -13.10 0.30 -8.20
N VAL A 86 -13.40 1.44 -8.81
CA VAL A 86 -14.25 2.51 -8.26
C VAL A 86 -15.36 2.83 -9.25
N ALA A 87 -16.58 3.00 -8.74
CA ALA A 87 -17.70 3.51 -9.50
C ALA A 87 -18.26 4.78 -8.86
N LEU A 88 -18.60 5.76 -9.69
CA LEU A 88 -19.19 7.03 -9.29
C LEU A 88 -20.61 7.08 -9.83
N ASP A 89 -21.55 7.60 -9.05
CA ASP A 89 -22.93 7.78 -9.50
C ASP A 89 -23.07 9.11 -10.27
N PRO A 90 -23.25 9.10 -11.60
CA PRO A 90 -23.29 10.33 -12.37
C PRO A 90 -24.47 11.25 -12.02
N SER A 91 -25.51 10.73 -11.37
CA SER A 91 -26.68 11.51 -10.94
C SER A 91 -26.55 12.08 -9.52
N ASP A 92 -25.66 11.52 -8.70
CA ASP A 92 -25.46 11.91 -7.30
C ASP A 92 -23.98 11.88 -6.95
N PRO A 93 -23.28 13.03 -7.04
CA PRO A 93 -21.84 13.08 -6.86
C PRO A 93 -21.34 12.73 -5.45
N LYS A 94 -22.25 12.62 -4.47
CA LYS A 94 -21.91 12.18 -3.12
C LYS A 94 -21.72 10.67 -3.04
N ARG A 95 -22.37 9.92 -3.95
CA ARG A 95 -22.42 8.47 -3.93
C ARG A 95 -21.26 7.87 -4.70
N ILE A 96 -20.44 7.09 -3.99
CA ILE A 96 -19.28 6.41 -4.55
C ILE A 96 -19.19 4.99 -4.02
N TYR A 97 -18.61 4.12 -4.84
CA TYR A 97 -18.47 2.70 -4.56
C TYR A 97 -17.04 2.26 -4.82
N ALA A 98 -16.50 1.41 -3.95
CA ALA A 98 -15.19 0.80 -4.12
C ALA A 98 -15.29 -0.73 -4.02
N MET A 99 -14.72 -1.44 -5.00
CA MET A 99 -14.58 -2.89 -5.01
C MET A 99 -13.21 -3.26 -4.44
N THR A 100 -13.20 -3.90 -3.28
CA THR A 100 -11.99 -4.01 -2.45
C THR A 100 -11.60 -5.45 -2.10
N GLY A 101 -10.30 -5.69 -2.00
CA GLY A 101 -9.63 -6.97 -1.72
C GLY A 101 -8.28 -6.98 -2.44
N LYS A 102 -7.26 -7.67 -1.90
CA LYS A 102 -5.92 -7.72 -2.50
C LYS A 102 -5.70 -8.93 -3.40
N TYR A 103 -6.26 -10.09 -3.04
CA TYR A 103 -5.81 -11.40 -3.51
C TYR A 103 -6.98 -12.38 -3.74
N THR A 104 -6.81 -13.37 -4.61
CA THR A 104 -7.85 -14.36 -4.96
C THR A 104 -7.43 -15.83 -4.81
N GLN A 105 -6.25 -16.09 -4.24
CA GLN A 105 -5.73 -17.41 -3.91
C GLN A 105 -6.52 -18.02 -2.75
N ASP A 106 -6.42 -19.33 -2.53
CA ASP A 106 -7.18 -20.05 -1.50
C ASP A 106 -6.99 -19.49 -0.08
N TRP A 107 -5.77 -19.02 0.24
CA TRP A 107 -5.43 -18.41 1.53
C TRP A 107 -5.96 -16.98 1.73
N ALA A 108 -6.38 -16.30 0.66
CA ALA A 108 -6.84 -14.92 0.74
C ALA A 108 -8.24 -14.81 1.33
N GLY A 109 -8.53 -13.67 1.98
CA GLY A 109 -9.88 -13.32 2.43
C GLY A 109 -10.85 -13.05 1.27
N TYR A 110 -12.14 -12.94 1.59
CA TYR A 110 -13.16 -12.49 0.65
C TYR A 110 -13.11 -10.98 0.47
N GLY A 111 -13.58 -10.49 -0.68
CA GLY A 111 -13.64 -9.05 -0.95
C GLY A 111 -14.86 -8.37 -0.32
N ALA A 112 -14.96 -7.06 -0.56
CA ALA A 112 -16.10 -6.25 -0.15
C ALA A 112 -16.45 -5.19 -1.21
N ILE A 113 -17.70 -4.71 -1.16
CA ILE A 113 -18.09 -3.43 -1.76
C ILE A 113 -18.23 -2.42 -0.64
N LEU A 114 -17.47 -1.33 -0.71
CA LEU A 114 -17.58 -0.19 0.18
C LEU A 114 -18.46 0.87 -0.49
N ILE A 115 -19.48 1.34 0.22
CA ILE A 115 -20.48 2.30 -0.28
C ILE A 115 -20.43 3.56 0.59
N SER A 116 -20.26 4.71 -0.05
CA SER A 116 -20.33 6.02 0.61
C SER A 116 -21.44 6.86 -0.03
N GLU A 117 -22.08 7.70 0.78
CA GLU A 117 -23.10 8.69 0.39
C GLU A 117 -22.65 10.13 0.72
N ASP A 118 -21.38 10.34 1.03
CA ASP A 118 -20.81 11.61 1.49
C ASP A 118 -19.41 11.88 0.93
N TYR A 119 -19.15 11.51 -0.32
CA TYR A 119 -17.86 11.69 -1.01
C TYR A 119 -16.69 10.87 -0.40
N GLY A 120 -16.98 9.83 0.37
CA GLY A 120 -16.03 8.90 0.96
C GLY A 120 -15.60 9.24 2.38
N GLU A 121 -16.36 10.09 3.08
CA GLU A 121 -16.09 10.43 4.48
C GLU A 121 -16.53 9.31 5.42
N THR A 122 -17.61 8.60 5.08
CA THR A 122 -18.09 7.42 5.81
C THR A 122 -18.52 6.30 4.85
N TRP A 123 -18.39 5.05 5.31
CA TRP A 123 -18.55 3.88 4.47
C TRP A 123 -19.44 2.82 5.11
N THR A 124 -20.33 2.24 4.31
CA THR A 124 -21.00 0.96 4.58
C THR A 124 -20.23 -0.14 3.89
N ILE A 125 -19.86 -1.21 4.62
CA ILE A 125 -19.17 -2.37 4.07
C ILE A 125 -20.18 -3.48 3.75
N VAL A 126 -20.21 -3.91 2.49
CA VAL A 126 -20.97 -5.08 2.03
C VAL A 126 -19.97 -6.20 1.76
N ASN A 127 -19.87 -7.15 2.69
CA ASN A 127 -18.99 -8.31 2.53
C ASN A 127 -19.47 -9.22 1.40
N LEU A 128 -18.52 -9.72 0.61
CA LEU A 128 -18.79 -10.63 -0.52
C LEU A 128 -18.57 -12.11 -0.20
N ASP A 129 -18.30 -12.44 1.07
CA ASP A 129 -18.16 -13.79 1.58
C ASP A 129 -19.42 -14.65 1.32
N LYS A 130 -20.62 -14.08 1.53
CA LYS A 130 -21.91 -14.73 1.24
C LYS A 130 -22.09 -15.10 -0.24
N TYR A 131 -21.30 -14.52 -1.13
CA TYR A 131 -21.29 -14.83 -2.56
C TYR A 131 -20.06 -15.66 -2.99
N GLY A 132 -19.12 -15.92 -2.07
CA GLY A 132 -17.88 -16.63 -2.36
C GLY A 132 -16.89 -15.85 -3.23
N ILE A 133 -16.95 -14.51 -3.24
CA ILE A 133 -16.14 -13.68 -4.15
C ILE A 133 -14.91 -13.12 -3.44
N LYS A 134 -13.74 -13.41 -4.00
CA LYS A 134 -12.47 -12.75 -3.67
C LYS A 134 -12.15 -11.67 -4.71
N VAL A 135 -11.38 -10.66 -4.33
CA VAL A 135 -11.06 -9.50 -5.18
C VAL A 135 -9.54 -9.33 -5.23
N GLY A 136 -8.99 -9.25 -6.44
CA GLY A 136 -7.55 -9.21 -6.70
C GLY A 136 -7.01 -7.81 -6.97
N GLY A 137 -7.17 -6.88 -6.02
CA GLY A 137 -6.69 -5.49 -6.15
C GLY A 137 -5.18 -5.37 -6.29
N ASN A 138 -4.41 -6.37 -5.85
CA ASN A 138 -2.96 -6.47 -5.97
C ASN A 138 -2.51 -7.70 -6.79
N GLU A 139 -3.29 -8.09 -7.79
CA GLU A 139 -2.98 -9.19 -8.73
C GLU A 139 -2.76 -8.67 -10.16
N ASP A 140 -2.34 -9.55 -11.07
CA ASP A 140 -2.22 -9.22 -12.49
C ASP A 140 -3.56 -8.71 -13.05
N GLY A 141 -3.50 -7.71 -13.93
CA GLY A 141 -4.67 -7.07 -14.52
C GLY A 141 -5.34 -6.00 -13.65
N ARG A 142 -4.77 -5.65 -12.49
CA ARG A 142 -5.24 -4.51 -11.66
C ARG A 142 -5.15 -3.15 -12.36
N ASN A 143 -4.31 -3.04 -13.39
CA ASN A 143 -4.20 -1.91 -14.32
C ASN A 143 -5.41 -1.79 -15.28
N ALA A 144 -6.10 -2.88 -15.58
CA ALA A 144 -7.35 -2.85 -16.36
C ALA A 144 -8.51 -2.30 -15.51
N GLY A 145 -9.54 -1.78 -16.17
CA GLY A 145 -10.69 -1.22 -15.48
C GLY A 145 -11.45 -0.15 -16.26
N GLU A 146 -12.52 0.41 -15.69
CA GLU A 146 -13.09 0.09 -14.38
C GLU A 146 -14.07 -1.10 -14.45
N ARG A 147 -14.02 -2.00 -13.46
CA ARG A 147 -14.83 -3.23 -13.39
C ARG A 147 -16.17 -3.05 -12.70
N LEU A 148 -16.26 -2.09 -11.80
CA LEU A 148 -17.50 -1.69 -11.14
C LEU A 148 -18.07 -0.47 -11.88
N GLN A 149 -19.35 -0.50 -12.23
CA GLN A 149 -20.02 0.63 -12.88
C GLN A 149 -21.42 0.84 -12.31
N VAL A 150 -21.79 2.11 -12.15
CA VAL A 150 -23.16 2.55 -11.90
C VAL A 150 -23.83 2.78 -13.25
N ASP A 151 -25.06 2.33 -13.41
CA ASP A 151 -25.86 2.62 -14.60
C ASP A 151 -26.13 4.13 -14.67
N PRO A 152 -25.71 4.82 -15.74
CA PRO A 152 -25.82 6.28 -15.83
C PRO A 152 -27.26 6.78 -15.98
N ASN A 153 -28.18 5.91 -16.42
CA ASN A 153 -29.59 6.25 -16.55
C ASN A 153 -30.41 5.80 -15.34
N PHE A 154 -29.91 4.89 -14.49
CA PHE A 154 -30.66 4.33 -13.38
C PHE A 154 -29.78 3.91 -12.20
N SER A 155 -29.46 4.86 -11.32
CA SER A 155 -28.48 4.75 -10.23
C SER A 155 -28.59 3.59 -9.25
N SER A 156 -29.76 2.95 -9.12
CA SER A 156 -29.90 1.76 -8.28
C SER A 156 -29.25 0.52 -8.89
N VAL A 157 -28.99 0.54 -10.20
CA VAL A 157 -28.40 -0.57 -10.96
C VAL A 157 -26.90 -0.40 -11.05
N LEU A 158 -26.17 -1.46 -10.66
CA LEU A 158 -24.72 -1.54 -10.82
C LEU A 158 -24.35 -2.89 -11.43
N PHE A 159 -23.23 -2.91 -12.16
CA PHE A 159 -22.56 -4.12 -12.58
C PHE A 159 -21.16 -4.20 -11.98
N MET A 160 -20.79 -5.40 -11.55
CA MET A 160 -19.48 -5.75 -11.00
C MET A 160 -18.86 -6.88 -11.82
N GLY A 161 -17.81 -6.56 -12.56
CA GLY A 161 -16.92 -7.52 -13.18
C GLY A 161 -15.89 -8.07 -12.20
N THR A 162 -15.80 -9.38 -12.07
CA THR A 162 -14.79 -10.02 -11.21
C THR A 162 -13.68 -10.66 -12.04
N THR A 163 -12.50 -10.89 -11.45
CA THR A 163 -11.36 -11.52 -12.14
C THR A 163 -11.50 -13.03 -12.29
N LYS A 164 -12.33 -13.70 -11.47
CA LYS A 164 -12.48 -15.16 -11.46
C LYS A 164 -13.91 -15.68 -11.29
N TYR A 165 -14.89 -14.80 -11.03
CA TYR A 165 -16.24 -15.17 -10.60
C TYR A 165 -17.34 -14.63 -11.53
N GLY A 166 -16.98 -14.19 -12.73
CA GLY A 166 -17.89 -13.67 -13.75
C GLY A 166 -18.46 -12.28 -13.45
N LEU A 167 -19.63 -12.03 -14.01
CA LEU A 167 -20.33 -10.75 -13.94
C LEU A 167 -21.48 -10.82 -12.92
N TRP A 168 -21.63 -9.76 -12.14
CA TRP A 168 -22.66 -9.63 -11.10
C TRP A 168 -23.42 -8.33 -11.27
N LYS A 169 -24.71 -8.34 -10.90
CA LYS A 169 -25.61 -7.20 -10.97
C LYS A 169 -26.20 -6.90 -9.60
N SER A 170 -26.27 -5.62 -9.26
CA SER A 170 -27.07 -5.09 -8.16
C SER A 170 -28.19 -4.22 -8.72
N GLU A 171 -29.33 -4.19 -8.01
CA GLU A 171 -30.50 -3.35 -8.34
C GLU A 171 -30.95 -2.51 -7.14
N ASP A 172 -30.11 -2.46 -6.09
CA ASP A 172 -30.39 -1.82 -4.81
C ASP A 172 -29.20 -1.02 -4.27
N PHE A 173 -28.50 -0.31 -5.18
CA PHE A 173 -27.35 0.53 -4.86
C PHE A 173 -26.19 -0.26 -4.23
N GLY A 174 -25.86 -1.42 -4.80
CA GLY A 174 -24.71 -2.24 -4.39
C GLY A 174 -24.88 -3.03 -3.10
N LYS A 175 -26.06 -3.00 -2.46
CA LYS A 175 -26.33 -3.68 -1.17
C LYS A 175 -26.47 -5.19 -1.32
N ASN A 176 -27.08 -5.64 -2.41
CA ASN A 176 -27.19 -7.05 -2.77
C ASN A 176 -26.77 -7.29 -4.23
N TRP A 177 -26.19 -8.46 -4.47
CA TRP A 177 -25.63 -8.85 -5.75
C TRP A 177 -26.19 -10.19 -6.19
N LYS A 178 -26.50 -10.30 -7.48
CA LYS A 178 -26.87 -11.55 -8.14
C LYS A 178 -25.89 -11.82 -9.28
N LYS A 179 -25.48 -13.06 -9.43
CA LYS A 179 -24.67 -13.48 -10.57
C LYS A 179 -25.50 -13.35 -11.85
N VAL A 180 -24.87 -12.87 -12.91
CA VAL A 180 -25.47 -12.83 -14.25
C VAL A 180 -25.13 -14.15 -14.93
N ASP A 181 -25.94 -15.19 -14.68
CA ASP A 181 -25.66 -16.56 -15.15
C ASP A 181 -25.63 -16.69 -16.68
N SER A 182 -26.26 -15.76 -17.41
CA SER A 182 -26.20 -15.69 -18.87
C SER A 182 -24.88 -15.14 -19.40
N PHE A 183 -24.03 -14.56 -18.54
CA PHE A 183 -22.74 -14.01 -18.96
C PHE A 183 -21.71 -15.14 -19.15
N PRO A 184 -21.06 -15.24 -20.34
CA PRO A 184 -20.30 -16.42 -20.71
C PRO A 184 -18.88 -16.50 -20.13
N SER A 185 -18.34 -15.41 -19.59
CA SER A 185 -16.95 -15.34 -19.10
C SER A 185 -16.85 -15.23 -17.59
N THR A 186 -15.71 -15.65 -17.04
CA THR A 186 -15.41 -15.58 -15.59
C THR A 186 -14.42 -14.49 -15.21
N SER A 187 -13.73 -13.89 -16.18
CA SER A 187 -12.63 -12.94 -15.94
C SER A 187 -12.86 -11.63 -16.67
N VAL A 188 -13.53 -10.70 -16.01
CA VAL A 188 -13.88 -9.37 -16.55
C VAL A 188 -12.73 -8.38 -16.30
N THR A 189 -12.42 -7.57 -17.32
CA THR A 189 -11.43 -6.48 -17.26
C THR A 189 -12.08 -5.11 -17.10
N PHE A 190 -13.21 -4.85 -17.76
CA PHE A 190 -14.00 -3.63 -17.59
C PHE A 190 -15.48 -3.83 -17.92
N VAL A 191 -16.33 -2.92 -17.43
CA VAL A 191 -17.74 -2.78 -17.81
C VAL A 191 -17.97 -1.36 -18.33
N LEU A 192 -18.78 -1.17 -19.37
CA LEU A 192 -19.13 0.14 -19.93
C LEU A 192 -20.60 0.19 -20.32
N PHE A 193 -21.32 1.18 -19.79
CA PHE A 193 -22.68 1.50 -20.24
C PHE A 193 -22.63 2.46 -21.44
N ASP A 194 -23.45 2.18 -22.47
CA ASP A 194 -23.75 3.17 -23.51
C ASP A 194 -24.95 4.00 -23.06
N GLU A 195 -24.69 5.10 -22.34
CA GLU A 195 -25.74 5.99 -21.78
C GLU A 195 -26.78 6.40 -22.83
N LYS A 196 -26.36 6.65 -24.07
CA LYS A 196 -27.24 7.10 -25.16
C LYS A 196 -28.15 5.99 -25.71
N SER A 197 -27.96 4.73 -25.30
CA SER A 197 -28.83 3.61 -25.69
C SER A 197 -30.13 3.55 -24.88
N GLY A 198 -30.18 4.23 -23.73
CA GLY A 198 -31.33 4.22 -22.81
C GLY A 198 -31.89 5.60 -22.53
N GLU A 199 -32.84 5.66 -21.59
CA GLU A 199 -33.47 6.89 -21.13
C GLU A 199 -33.35 7.01 -19.61
N LYS A 200 -33.15 8.23 -19.10
CA LYS A 200 -33.08 8.50 -17.66
C LYS A 200 -34.31 7.97 -16.93
N GLY A 201 -34.08 7.26 -15.83
CA GLY A 201 -35.12 6.62 -15.01
C GLY A 201 -35.41 5.17 -15.39
N SER A 202 -34.72 4.61 -16.40
CA SER A 202 -34.81 3.20 -16.78
C SER A 202 -33.42 2.58 -16.95
N PRO A 203 -33.25 1.26 -16.69
CA PRO A 203 -31.97 0.58 -16.91
C PRO A 203 -31.46 0.75 -18.34
N THR A 204 -30.17 1.05 -18.48
CA THR A 204 -29.50 1.20 -19.78
C THR A 204 -29.46 -0.16 -20.50
N PRO A 205 -29.99 -0.27 -21.73
CA PRO A 205 -30.10 -1.54 -22.43
C PRO A 205 -28.76 -2.04 -22.97
N ARG A 206 -27.93 -1.14 -23.53
CA ARG A 206 -26.64 -1.53 -24.13
C ARG A 206 -25.48 -1.42 -23.14
N ILE A 207 -24.79 -2.54 -22.94
CA ILE A 207 -23.62 -2.64 -22.06
C ILE A 207 -22.54 -3.43 -22.77
N PHE A 208 -21.31 -2.92 -22.77
CA PHE A 208 -20.12 -3.61 -23.25
C PHE A 208 -19.29 -4.11 -22.08
N VAL A 209 -18.79 -5.35 -22.16
CA VAL A 209 -17.95 -5.96 -21.11
C VAL A 209 -16.69 -6.54 -21.75
N GLY A 210 -15.52 -6.03 -21.34
CA GLY A 210 -14.23 -6.58 -21.70
C GLY A 210 -13.83 -7.73 -20.76
N CYS A 211 -13.20 -8.76 -21.30
CA CYS A 211 -12.78 -9.96 -20.58
C CYS A 211 -11.32 -10.31 -20.88
N SER A 212 -10.67 -11.04 -19.98
CA SER A 212 -9.27 -11.46 -20.09
C SER A 212 -9.05 -12.61 -21.08
N GLU A 213 -9.61 -12.51 -22.28
CA GLU A 213 -9.51 -13.53 -23.32
C GLU A 213 -9.48 -12.89 -24.71
N PRO A 214 -8.83 -13.53 -25.70
CA PRO A 214 -8.83 -13.05 -27.07
C PRO A 214 -10.25 -12.86 -27.61
N LYS A 215 -10.51 -11.73 -28.27
CA LYS A 215 -11.87 -11.34 -28.74
C LYS A 215 -12.90 -11.22 -27.62
N GLY A 216 -12.47 -11.11 -26.36
CA GLY A 216 -13.30 -11.13 -25.16
C GLY A 216 -14.10 -9.85 -24.91
N ILE A 217 -14.69 -9.24 -25.93
CA ILE A 217 -15.66 -8.15 -25.72
C ILE A 217 -17.05 -8.72 -25.96
N PHE A 218 -17.90 -8.64 -24.95
CA PHE A 218 -19.31 -9.02 -25.01
C PHE A 218 -20.20 -7.80 -24.98
N VAL A 219 -21.34 -7.87 -25.64
CA VAL A 219 -22.36 -6.82 -25.67
C VAL A 219 -23.73 -7.42 -25.37
N THR A 220 -24.52 -6.69 -24.60
CA THR A 220 -25.95 -6.90 -24.40
C THR A 220 -26.70 -5.71 -24.98
N GLU A 221 -27.94 -5.93 -25.42
CA GLU A 221 -28.88 -4.89 -25.87
C GLU A 221 -30.18 -4.91 -25.04
N ASP A 222 -30.23 -5.73 -23.98
CA ASP A 222 -31.41 -5.99 -23.16
C ASP A 222 -31.13 -5.91 -21.65
N GLY A 223 -30.16 -5.06 -21.28
CA GLY A 223 -29.83 -4.77 -19.88
C GLY A 223 -29.14 -5.93 -19.15
N GLY A 224 -28.45 -6.80 -19.90
CA GLY A 224 -27.66 -7.92 -19.38
C GLY A 224 -28.41 -9.24 -19.28
N THR A 225 -29.57 -9.36 -19.93
CA THR A 225 -30.34 -10.62 -19.97
C THR A 225 -29.68 -11.61 -20.93
N THR A 226 -29.31 -11.16 -22.13
CA THR A 226 -28.58 -11.93 -23.13
C THR A 226 -27.29 -11.24 -23.55
N TRP A 227 -26.29 -12.04 -23.94
CA TRP A 227 -24.94 -11.57 -24.28
C TRP A 227 -24.48 -12.16 -25.60
N ASN A 228 -23.89 -11.31 -26.44
CA ASN A 228 -23.28 -11.69 -27.70
C ASN A 228 -21.80 -11.29 -27.69
N VAL A 229 -20.95 -12.09 -28.32
CA VAL A 229 -19.58 -11.66 -28.63
C VAL A 229 -19.66 -10.49 -29.60
N LEU A 230 -18.95 -9.40 -29.32
CA LEU A 230 -18.83 -8.28 -30.24
C LEU A 230 -18.00 -8.75 -31.45
N PRO A 231 -18.60 -8.86 -32.64
CA PRO A 231 -17.99 -9.60 -33.74
C PRO A 231 -16.76 -8.88 -34.28
N ASN A 232 -15.88 -9.67 -34.90
CA ASN A 232 -14.79 -9.20 -35.75
C ASN A 232 -13.74 -8.30 -35.05
N LEU A 233 -13.53 -8.41 -33.72
CA LEU A 233 -12.35 -7.79 -33.09
C LEU A 233 -11.08 -8.35 -33.75
N PRO A 234 -10.29 -7.52 -34.46
CA PRO A 234 -9.25 -8.03 -35.35
C PRO A 234 -7.91 -8.16 -34.62
N ASN A 235 -7.77 -9.14 -33.72
CA ASN A 235 -6.48 -9.65 -33.19
C ASN A 235 -6.67 -10.75 -32.14
N ASP A 236 -5.56 -11.32 -31.68
CA ASP A 236 -5.41 -12.31 -30.61
C ASP A 236 -5.16 -11.66 -29.23
N LEU A 237 -5.49 -10.38 -29.06
CA LEU A 237 -5.18 -9.60 -27.85
C LEU A 237 -6.39 -9.52 -26.91
N ILE A 238 -6.11 -9.11 -25.68
CA ILE A 238 -7.04 -8.98 -24.56
C ILE A 238 -7.41 -7.50 -24.36
N PRO A 239 -8.71 -7.15 -24.23
CA PRO A 239 -9.17 -5.80 -23.86
C PRO A 239 -8.84 -5.45 -22.41
N LEU A 240 -8.03 -4.40 -22.22
CA LEU A 240 -7.64 -3.92 -20.88
C LEU A 240 -8.50 -2.74 -20.41
N ARG A 241 -8.75 -1.76 -21.27
CA ARG A 241 -9.63 -0.61 -20.99
C ARG A 241 -10.43 -0.23 -22.23
N GLY A 242 -11.54 0.46 -22.01
CA GLY A 242 -12.32 1.05 -23.08
C GLY A 242 -13.02 2.35 -22.67
N LYS A 243 -13.45 3.11 -23.67
CA LYS A 243 -14.20 4.35 -23.51
C LYS A 243 -15.22 4.46 -24.63
N ILE A 244 -16.46 4.80 -24.27
CA ILE A 244 -17.52 5.14 -25.23
C ILE A 244 -17.60 6.66 -25.32
N HIS A 245 -17.59 7.19 -26.53
CA HIS A 245 -17.87 8.59 -26.81
C HIS A 245 -18.54 8.71 -28.17
N ASP A 246 -19.67 9.42 -28.24
CA ASP A 246 -20.39 9.74 -29.48
C ASP A 246 -20.60 8.57 -30.45
N GLY A 247 -21.13 7.45 -29.94
CA GLY A 247 -21.47 6.28 -30.76
C GLY A 247 -20.25 5.45 -31.20
N ILE A 248 -19.09 5.71 -30.60
CA ILE A 248 -17.85 5.01 -30.88
C ILE A 248 -17.33 4.38 -29.58
N LEU A 249 -16.94 3.12 -29.65
CA LEU A 249 -16.20 2.43 -28.60
C LEU A 249 -14.72 2.38 -28.97
N TYR A 250 -13.87 2.99 -28.15
CA TYR A 250 -12.42 2.87 -28.22
C TYR A 250 -11.93 1.84 -27.20
N VAL A 251 -10.95 1.02 -27.58
CA VAL A 251 -10.41 -0.06 -26.73
C VAL A 251 -8.89 -0.14 -26.86
N THR A 252 -8.21 -0.29 -25.74
CA THR A 252 -6.79 -0.63 -25.66
C THR A 252 -6.62 -2.12 -25.41
N LEU A 253 -5.66 -2.71 -26.13
CA LEU A 253 -5.44 -4.13 -26.17
C LEU A 253 -3.98 -4.48 -25.87
N SER A 254 -3.79 -5.62 -25.22
CA SER A 254 -2.48 -6.18 -24.87
C SER A 254 -2.51 -7.71 -24.96
N ASN A 255 -1.36 -8.35 -25.17
CA ASN A 255 -1.22 -9.81 -25.09
C ASN A 255 -0.99 -10.31 -23.65
N ALA A 256 -0.83 -9.41 -22.68
CA ALA A 256 -0.75 -9.73 -21.26
C ALA A 256 -1.66 -8.79 -20.46
N LEU A 257 -2.12 -9.27 -19.30
CA LEU A 257 -3.00 -8.49 -18.42
C LEU A 257 -2.31 -7.23 -17.86
N GLY A 258 -0.99 -7.25 -17.69
CA GLY A 258 -0.25 -6.24 -16.97
C GLY A 258 -0.27 -6.46 -15.44
N PRO A 259 0.39 -5.58 -14.67
CA PRO A 259 1.08 -4.37 -15.13
C PRO A 259 2.41 -4.67 -15.84
N ASN A 260 2.89 -5.92 -15.82
CA ASN A 260 4.07 -6.39 -16.56
C ASN A 260 3.71 -7.47 -17.60
N GLY A 261 4.67 -7.76 -18.48
CA GLY A 261 4.65 -8.89 -19.41
C GLY A 261 4.02 -8.62 -20.78
N ALA A 262 3.59 -7.38 -21.06
CA ALA A 262 3.06 -7.01 -22.36
C ALA A 262 4.19 -6.85 -23.40
N THR A 263 4.02 -7.51 -24.54
CA THR A 263 4.98 -7.50 -25.66
C THR A 263 4.31 -7.20 -27.00
N ARG A 264 2.97 -7.15 -27.04
CA ARG A 264 2.18 -6.76 -28.21
C ARG A 264 0.90 -6.06 -27.76
N GLY A 265 0.52 -5.00 -28.46
CA GLY A 265 -0.72 -4.26 -28.18
C GLY A 265 -1.31 -3.60 -29.41
N ALA A 266 -2.52 -3.10 -29.26
CA ALA A 266 -3.22 -2.33 -30.28
C ALA A 266 -4.20 -1.34 -29.65
N VAL A 267 -4.58 -0.32 -30.41
CA VAL A 267 -5.70 0.58 -30.10
C VAL A 267 -6.72 0.45 -31.22
N MET A 268 -7.95 0.09 -30.85
CA MET A 268 -9.02 -0.20 -31.78
C MET A 268 -10.20 0.74 -31.56
N LYS A 269 -10.83 1.14 -32.66
CA LYS A 269 -12.05 1.96 -32.69
C LYS A 269 -13.19 1.17 -33.32
N TYR A 270 -14.32 1.04 -32.64
CA TYR A 270 -15.54 0.42 -33.15
C TYR A 270 -16.64 1.48 -33.32
N VAL A 271 -17.13 1.63 -34.55
CA VAL A 271 -18.29 2.49 -34.84
C VAL A 271 -19.54 1.65 -34.60
N ILE A 272 -20.32 1.99 -33.58
CA ILE A 272 -21.45 1.16 -33.09
C ILE A 272 -22.54 1.05 -34.16
N ALA A 273 -22.89 2.17 -34.81
CA ALA A 273 -23.93 2.20 -35.85
C ALA A 273 -23.57 1.34 -37.06
N ASP A 274 -22.30 1.34 -37.46
CA ASP A 274 -21.80 0.62 -38.65
C ASP A 274 -21.35 -0.81 -38.34
N GLN A 275 -21.28 -1.15 -37.05
CA GLN A 275 -20.72 -2.39 -36.53
C GLN A 275 -19.32 -2.73 -37.07
N LYS A 276 -18.46 -1.72 -37.21
CA LYS A 276 -17.17 -1.85 -37.90
C LYS A 276 -15.98 -1.41 -37.04
N TRP A 277 -14.92 -2.21 -37.08
CA TRP A 277 -13.64 -1.93 -36.44
C TRP A 277 -12.66 -1.21 -37.35
N TYR A 278 -11.84 -0.35 -36.74
CA TYR A 278 -10.74 0.38 -37.35
C TYR A 278 -9.50 0.27 -36.45
N ASP A 279 -8.36 -0.17 -37.00
CA ASP A 279 -7.06 -0.13 -36.31
C ASP A 279 -6.57 1.31 -36.32
N VAL A 280 -6.48 1.91 -35.13
CA VAL A 280 -6.01 3.28 -34.90
C VAL A 280 -4.76 3.28 -34.03
N THR A 281 -3.99 2.18 -34.05
CA THR A 281 -2.81 2.01 -33.19
C THR A 281 -1.73 3.06 -33.50
N PRO A 282 -1.30 3.87 -32.52
CA PRO A 282 -0.29 4.92 -32.74
C PRO A 282 1.06 4.39 -33.23
N MET A 283 1.49 3.28 -32.62
CA MET A 283 2.81 2.68 -32.85
C MET A 283 2.77 1.18 -32.51
N LYS A 284 3.49 0.36 -33.28
CA LYS A 284 3.68 -1.08 -33.01
C LYS A 284 5.10 -1.32 -32.50
N GLY A 285 5.26 -2.25 -31.56
CA GLY A 285 6.55 -2.62 -30.98
C GLY A 285 6.39 -3.73 -29.94
N ASP A 286 7.46 -3.95 -29.17
CA ASP A 286 7.53 -4.96 -28.10
C ASP A 286 6.91 -4.42 -26.79
N PHE A 287 5.62 -4.08 -26.83
CA PHE A 287 4.86 -3.49 -25.72
C PHE A 287 3.35 -3.55 -25.99
N GLY A 288 2.53 -3.36 -24.94
CA GLY A 288 1.07 -3.28 -24.98
C GLY A 288 0.51 -1.85 -24.98
N TYR A 289 -0.83 -1.73 -24.92
CA TYR A 289 -1.53 -0.47 -24.61
C TYR A 289 -2.51 -0.69 -23.45
N CYS A 290 -2.71 0.33 -22.61
CA CYS A 290 -3.63 0.23 -21.46
C CYS A 290 -4.46 1.50 -21.23
N GLY A 291 -3.87 2.59 -20.74
CA GLY A 291 -4.60 3.81 -20.42
C GLY A 291 -5.30 4.38 -21.64
N ILE A 292 -6.55 4.86 -21.46
CA ILE A 292 -7.32 5.52 -22.51
C ILE A 292 -8.33 6.50 -21.94
N ASP A 293 -8.48 7.63 -22.63
CA ASP A 293 -9.63 8.51 -22.49
C ASP A 293 -9.95 9.24 -23.79
N VAL A 294 -11.20 9.70 -23.90
CA VAL A 294 -11.74 10.34 -25.10
C VAL A 294 -12.65 11.49 -24.68
N GLN A 295 -12.44 12.65 -25.30
CA GLN A 295 -13.30 13.83 -25.19
C GLN A 295 -13.35 14.54 -26.54
N GLU A 296 -14.56 14.72 -27.08
CA GLU A 296 -14.77 15.20 -28.45
C GLU A 296 -14.00 14.30 -29.46
N ASN A 297 -13.21 14.91 -30.35
CA ASN A 297 -12.32 14.18 -31.27
C ASN A 297 -10.93 13.91 -30.68
N VAL A 298 -10.68 14.28 -29.42
CA VAL A 298 -9.40 14.08 -28.75
C VAL A 298 -9.36 12.70 -28.10
N VAL A 299 -8.38 11.89 -28.49
CA VAL A 299 -8.13 10.56 -27.92
C VAL A 299 -6.74 10.57 -27.30
N ILE A 300 -6.61 10.11 -26.06
CA ILE A 300 -5.32 9.94 -25.40
C ILE A 300 -5.16 8.48 -24.99
N VAL A 301 -3.98 7.90 -25.23
CA VAL A 301 -3.67 6.50 -24.89
C VAL A 301 -2.26 6.38 -24.35
N SER A 302 -2.01 5.38 -23.51
CA SER A 302 -0.67 5.05 -23.02
C SER A 302 -0.20 3.67 -23.48
N THR A 303 1.10 3.54 -23.71
CA THR A 303 1.75 2.23 -23.81
C THR A 303 1.79 1.54 -22.45
N LEU A 304 2.01 0.23 -22.47
CA LEU A 304 2.25 -0.61 -21.30
C LEU A 304 3.49 -1.47 -21.56
N ASP A 305 4.45 -1.47 -20.65
CA ASP A 305 5.71 -2.22 -20.73
C ASP A 305 6.66 -1.81 -21.86
N ARG A 306 6.58 -0.57 -22.35
CA ARG A 306 7.61 -0.05 -23.26
C ARG A 306 8.83 0.37 -22.46
N TRP A 307 9.58 -0.59 -21.95
CA TRP A 307 10.70 -0.34 -21.03
C TRP A 307 11.85 0.49 -21.62
N TYR A 308 12.04 0.43 -22.94
CA TYR A 308 13.06 1.22 -23.63
C TYR A 308 12.47 1.97 -24.84
N PRO A 309 12.75 3.28 -24.99
CA PRO A 309 13.46 4.15 -24.04
C PRO A 309 12.67 4.42 -22.74
N HIS A 310 11.33 4.38 -22.80
CA HIS A 310 10.38 4.53 -21.70
C HIS A 310 8.94 4.38 -22.24
N ASP A 311 7.94 4.26 -21.36
CA ASP A 311 6.53 4.33 -21.76
C ASP A 311 6.19 5.70 -22.39
N GLU A 312 5.19 5.73 -23.26
CA GLU A 312 4.76 6.92 -23.99
C GLU A 312 3.24 7.12 -23.85
N ILE A 313 2.81 8.38 -23.91
CA ILE A 313 1.41 8.77 -24.02
C ILE A 313 1.20 9.43 -25.38
N PHE A 314 0.32 8.86 -26.19
CA PHE A 314 -0.05 9.41 -27.48
C PHE A 314 -1.36 10.18 -27.39
N ILE A 315 -1.45 11.30 -28.09
CA ILE A 315 -2.69 12.04 -28.29
C ILE A 315 -3.01 12.15 -29.78
N SER A 316 -4.29 11.97 -30.11
CA SER A 316 -4.88 12.23 -31.41
C SER A 316 -5.91 13.35 -31.29
N LEU A 317 -6.00 14.22 -32.29
CA LEU A 317 -7.00 15.31 -32.36
C LEU A 317 -8.09 15.04 -33.42
N ASN A 318 -7.99 13.91 -34.11
CA ASN A 318 -8.86 13.49 -35.20
C ASN A 318 -9.34 12.05 -34.99
N GLY A 319 -9.71 11.72 -33.75
CA GLY A 319 -10.37 10.46 -33.43
C GLY A 319 -9.54 9.20 -33.67
N GLY A 320 -8.21 9.31 -33.69
CA GLY A 320 -7.25 8.20 -33.83
C GLY A 320 -6.58 8.07 -35.20
N GLU A 321 -6.85 8.95 -36.17
CA GLU A 321 -6.25 8.87 -37.50
C GLU A 321 -4.76 9.23 -37.50
N THR A 322 -4.37 10.24 -36.72
CA THR A 322 -2.97 10.66 -36.55
C THR A 322 -2.66 10.89 -35.08
N TRP A 323 -1.41 10.65 -34.70
CA TRP A 323 -0.96 10.66 -33.31
C TRP A 323 0.32 11.48 -33.13
N ARG A 324 0.49 12.04 -31.93
CA ARG A 324 1.73 12.67 -31.47
C ARG A 324 2.08 12.23 -30.05
N PRO A 325 3.37 12.04 -29.72
CA PRO A 325 3.82 11.71 -28.38
C PRO A 325 3.69 12.91 -27.42
N LEU A 326 3.55 12.64 -26.12
CA LEU A 326 3.43 13.65 -25.07
C LEU A 326 4.58 13.60 -24.04
N LEU A 327 5.32 12.49 -23.95
CA LEU A 327 6.40 12.29 -22.98
C LEU A 327 7.80 12.45 -23.57
N GLU A 328 8.03 12.07 -24.83
CA GLU A 328 9.35 12.17 -25.50
C GLU A 328 10.06 13.52 -25.31
N LYS A 329 9.30 14.62 -25.32
CA LYS A 329 9.82 15.99 -25.15
C LYS A 329 9.29 16.69 -23.91
N ALA A 330 8.68 15.97 -22.98
CA ALA A 330 8.05 16.54 -21.79
C ALA A 330 9.06 17.25 -20.87
N ASN A 331 8.53 18.20 -20.10
CA ASN A 331 9.21 18.76 -18.94
C ASN A 331 8.58 18.18 -17.66
N PHE A 332 9.36 17.42 -16.89
CA PHE A 332 8.90 16.82 -15.63
C PHE A 332 9.30 17.71 -14.43
N ASP A 333 8.31 18.24 -13.72
CA ASP A 333 8.48 19.00 -12.50
C ASP A 333 8.41 18.09 -11.28
N ILE A 334 9.59 17.81 -10.73
CA ILE A 334 9.81 16.92 -9.59
C ILE A 334 9.98 17.67 -8.26
N ASN A 335 9.79 18.99 -8.22
CA ASN A 335 10.12 19.81 -7.04
C ASN A 335 9.37 19.37 -5.78
N LYS A 336 8.18 18.77 -5.95
CA LYS A 336 7.34 18.24 -4.86
C LYS A 336 7.75 16.84 -4.39
N ALA A 337 8.69 16.17 -5.04
CA ALA A 337 9.26 14.88 -4.64
C ALA A 337 10.63 14.66 -5.31
N PRO A 338 11.70 15.36 -4.88
CA PRO A 338 12.98 15.34 -5.61
C PRO A 338 13.65 13.95 -5.69
N TRP A 339 13.26 13.02 -4.81
CA TRP A 339 13.81 11.67 -4.78
C TRP A 339 13.54 10.85 -6.06
N ILE A 340 12.56 11.23 -6.89
CA ILE A 340 12.21 10.52 -8.14
C ILE A 340 13.05 10.92 -9.35
N LYS A 341 14.05 11.81 -9.20
CA LYS A 341 14.83 12.39 -10.31
C LYS A 341 15.43 11.39 -11.31
N ASP A 342 15.72 10.17 -10.85
CA ASP A 342 16.35 9.11 -11.65
C ASP A 342 15.33 8.11 -12.21
N LEU A 343 14.02 8.35 -12.03
CA LEU A 343 12.95 7.45 -12.45
C LEU A 343 12.29 7.91 -13.75
N ASN A 344 11.95 6.95 -14.60
CA ASN A 344 11.10 7.18 -15.77
C ASN A 344 9.65 6.74 -15.46
N PRO A 345 8.63 7.45 -15.99
CA PRO A 345 7.26 6.95 -15.99
C PRO A 345 7.17 5.54 -16.59
N HIS A 346 6.50 4.65 -15.86
CA HIS A 346 6.23 3.26 -16.25
C HIS A 346 4.93 2.81 -15.58
N TRP A 347 4.39 1.68 -16.05
CA TRP A 347 3.06 1.20 -15.65
C TRP A 347 2.01 2.30 -15.80
N ILE A 348 2.03 2.98 -16.96
CA ILE A 348 1.05 4.02 -17.28
C ILE A 348 -0.30 3.34 -17.58
N SER A 349 -0.96 2.89 -16.52
CA SER A 349 -2.17 2.07 -16.60
C SER A 349 -3.42 2.85 -16.93
N ASP A 350 -3.46 4.12 -16.55
CA ASP A 350 -4.58 5.01 -16.80
C ASP A 350 -4.09 6.40 -17.18
N VAL A 351 -4.85 7.04 -18.06
CA VAL A 351 -4.70 8.43 -18.45
C VAL A 351 -6.10 9.01 -18.62
N LYS A 352 -6.33 10.21 -18.07
CA LYS A 352 -7.63 10.89 -18.09
C LYS A 352 -7.47 12.34 -18.49
N ILE A 353 -8.44 12.83 -19.27
CA ILE A 353 -8.64 14.26 -19.52
C ILE A 353 -9.72 14.72 -18.54
N ASP A 354 -9.54 15.86 -17.89
CA ASP A 354 -10.59 16.41 -17.03
C ASP A 354 -11.82 16.72 -17.90
N PRO A 355 -12.99 16.12 -17.61
CA PRO A 355 -14.19 16.27 -18.44
C PRO A 355 -14.69 17.73 -18.51
N PHE A 356 -14.22 18.61 -17.62
CA PHE A 356 -14.59 20.02 -17.58
C PHE A 356 -13.46 20.98 -17.98
N ASP A 357 -12.24 20.49 -18.17
CA ASP A 357 -11.09 21.31 -18.58
C ASP A 357 -10.08 20.53 -19.42
N MET A 358 -10.14 20.70 -20.74
CA MET A 358 -9.20 20.09 -21.71
C MET A 358 -7.73 20.54 -21.50
N ASN A 359 -7.43 21.53 -20.65
CA ASN A 359 -6.05 21.81 -20.26
C ASN A 359 -5.52 20.80 -19.24
N ARG A 360 -6.39 20.17 -18.46
CA ARG A 360 -5.98 19.27 -17.40
C ARG A 360 -6.04 17.82 -17.87
N ALA A 361 -4.92 17.14 -17.72
CA ALA A 361 -4.85 15.70 -17.88
C ALA A 361 -3.97 15.09 -16.79
N ILE A 362 -4.27 13.85 -16.44
CA ILE A 362 -3.58 13.10 -15.39
C ILE A 362 -3.26 11.71 -15.92
N PHE A 363 -2.08 11.19 -15.59
CA PHE A 363 -1.76 9.79 -15.79
C PHE A 363 -1.14 9.19 -14.54
N THR A 364 -1.27 7.87 -14.44
CA THR A 364 -0.74 7.08 -13.32
C THR A 364 0.63 6.48 -13.62
N THR A 365 1.40 6.13 -12.60
CA THR A 365 2.62 5.30 -12.71
C THR A 365 2.69 4.31 -11.55
N GLY A 366 3.68 3.41 -11.60
CA GLY A 366 4.07 2.53 -10.49
C GLY A 366 4.56 3.24 -9.21
N TYR A 367 4.56 4.58 -9.19
CA TYR A 367 5.05 5.36 -8.06
C TYR A 367 4.22 6.63 -7.78
N GLY A 368 3.06 6.82 -8.40
CA GLY A 368 2.17 7.96 -8.16
C GLY A 368 1.45 8.47 -9.40
N VAL A 369 1.09 9.74 -9.39
CA VAL A 369 0.39 10.42 -10.51
C VAL A 369 1.16 11.62 -11.04
N TRP A 370 0.98 11.90 -12.33
CA TRP A 370 1.50 13.08 -13.01
C TRP A 370 0.35 13.87 -13.61
N VAL A 371 0.35 15.19 -13.43
CA VAL A 371 -0.71 16.09 -13.89
C VAL A 371 -0.13 17.17 -14.78
N THR A 372 -0.80 17.46 -15.89
CA THR A 372 -0.57 18.67 -16.67
C THR A 372 -1.77 19.60 -16.56
N TYR A 373 -1.54 20.91 -16.68
CA TYR A 373 -2.57 21.95 -16.73
C TYR A 373 -2.46 22.77 -18.03
N GLU A 374 -1.85 22.19 -19.06
CA GLU A 374 -1.61 22.82 -20.35
C GLU A 374 -1.79 21.88 -21.54
N LEU A 375 -2.53 20.78 -21.37
CA LEU A 375 -2.76 19.79 -22.43
C LEU A 375 -3.29 20.46 -23.71
N LYS A 376 -4.42 21.18 -23.65
CA LYS A 376 -4.98 21.93 -24.79
C LYS A 376 -3.98 22.91 -25.44
N LYS A 377 -3.30 23.71 -24.61
CA LYS A 377 -2.28 24.68 -25.08
C LYS A 377 -1.13 24.02 -25.85
N SER A 378 -0.79 22.77 -25.52
CA SER A 378 0.26 22.02 -26.21
C SER A 378 -0.05 21.73 -27.67
N PHE A 379 -1.32 21.77 -28.09
CA PHE A 379 -1.72 21.58 -29.50
C PHE A 379 -2.29 22.81 -30.19
N GLU A 380 -2.77 23.83 -29.46
CA GLU A 380 -3.43 24.99 -30.09
C GLU A 380 -2.51 26.16 -30.45
N GLY A 381 -1.23 26.17 -30.03
CA GLY A 381 -0.41 27.37 -30.19
C GLY A 381 1.11 27.21 -30.12
N MET A 382 1.70 26.45 -31.07
CA MET A 382 3.16 26.25 -31.30
C MET A 382 3.76 24.89 -30.87
N GLY A 383 2.97 23.90 -30.46
CA GLY A 383 3.49 22.54 -30.24
C GLY A 383 4.58 22.45 -29.16
N LYS A 384 4.40 23.15 -28.04
CA LYS A 384 5.38 23.19 -26.96
C LYS A 384 5.43 21.83 -26.20
N PRO A 385 6.61 21.45 -25.67
CA PRO A 385 6.73 20.47 -24.60
C PRO A 385 5.64 20.59 -23.55
N VAL A 386 5.01 19.48 -23.17
CA VAL A 386 4.05 19.45 -22.07
C VAL A 386 4.81 19.41 -20.75
N LYS A 387 4.47 20.30 -19.82
CA LYS A 387 4.88 20.24 -18.43
C LYS A 387 3.97 19.28 -17.66
N TRP A 388 4.58 18.30 -17.04
CA TRP A 388 3.96 17.35 -16.12
C TRP A 388 4.47 17.60 -14.71
N ILE A 389 3.57 17.70 -13.74
CA ILE A 389 3.86 17.96 -12.33
C ILE A 389 3.53 16.71 -11.55
N PHE A 390 4.44 16.28 -10.68
CA PHE A 390 4.22 15.13 -9.80
C PHE A 390 3.33 15.51 -8.61
N GLU A 391 2.01 15.47 -8.81
CA GLU A 391 0.99 15.94 -7.86
C GLU A 391 0.54 14.83 -6.89
N ASN A 392 1.43 14.43 -5.98
CA ASN A 392 1.19 13.33 -5.03
C ASN A 392 1.10 13.78 -3.57
N ARG A 393 1.00 15.08 -3.31
CA ARG A 393 0.90 15.59 -1.93
C ARG A 393 -0.28 14.93 -1.21
N GLY A 394 -0.02 14.29 -0.07
CA GLY A 394 -1.02 13.56 0.71
C GLY A 394 -1.35 12.14 0.24
N LEU A 395 -0.89 11.74 -0.95
CA LEU A 395 -0.93 10.36 -1.44
C LEU A 395 0.37 9.69 -0.99
N GLU A 396 0.32 8.81 0.00
CA GLU A 396 1.49 8.03 0.45
C GLU A 396 1.18 6.55 0.35
N GLU A 397 1.95 5.84 -0.46
CA GLU A 397 1.70 4.42 -0.76
C GLU A 397 2.92 3.51 -0.54
N THR A 398 4.01 4.05 0.00
CA THR A 398 5.17 3.20 0.32
C THR A 398 4.83 2.13 1.35
N VAL A 399 5.39 0.93 1.14
CA VAL A 399 5.39 -0.16 2.13
C VAL A 399 6.59 0.02 3.05
N VAL A 400 6.32 0.42 4.29
CA VAL A 400 7.36 0.76 5.27
C VAL A 400 7.61 -0.44 6.17
N LEU A 401 8.80 -1.00 6.01
CA LEU A 401 9.17 -2.28 6.60
C LEU A 401 9.85 -2.11 7.97
N GLN A 402 10.64 -1.06 8.18
CA GLN A 402 11.20 -0.77 9.51
C GLN A 402 11.57 0.72 9.62
N LEU A 403 11.54 1.25 10.83
CA LEU A 403 11.83 2.64 11.13
C LEU A 403 12.86 2.74 12.26
N VAL A 404 13.76 3.72 12.15
CA VAL A 404 14.76 4.03 13.17
C VAL A 404 14.84 5.54 13.32
N PRO A 405 14.45 6.11 14.48
CA PRO A 405 14.78 7.47 14.87
C PRO A 405 16.08 7.46 15.71
N PRO A 406 17.26 7.79 15.15
CA PRO A 406 18.51 7.77 15.90
C PRO A 406 18.47 8.71 17.11
N ILE A 407 19.01 8.26 18.25
CA ILE A 407 19.00 9.03 19.50
C ILE A 407 19.96 10.22 19.39
N GLY A 408 19.52 11.39 19.83
CA GLY A 408 20.32 12.63 19.87
C GLY A 408 20.44 13.34 18.52
N GLU A 409 19.93 12.75 17.45
CA GLU A 409 19.77 13.38 16.13
C GLU A 409 18.28 13.42 15.78
N ARG A 410 17.88 14.29 14.84
CA ARG A 410 16.47 14.44 14.43
C ARG A 410 16.06 13.79 13.09
N PRO A 411 16.88 13.07 12.32
CA PRO A 411 16.36 12.41 11.13
C PRO A 411 15.54 11.17 11.52
N LEU A 412 14.53 10.84 10.73
CA LEU A 412 13.95 9.49 10.73
C LEU A 412 14.59 8.67 9.60
N LEU A 413 15.02 7.45 9.88
CA LEU A 413 15.48 6.50 8.86
C LEU A 413 14.40 5.46 8.59
N SER A 414 14.26 5.08 7.33
CA SER A 414 13.22 4.14 6.89
C SER A 414 13.82 3.04 6.02
N ALA A 415 13.39 1.80 6.23
CA ALA A 415 13.57 0.70 5.29
C ALA A 415 12.23 0.51 4.56
N ILE A 416 12.24 0.70 3.24
CA ILE A 416 11.03 0.73 2.41
C ILE A 416 11.18 -0.27 1.27
N ALA A 417 10.08 -0.96 0.94
CA ALA A 417 10.01 -1.80 -0.24
C ALA A 417 10.07 -0.96 -1.53
N ASP A 418 10.63 -1.53 -2.59
CA ASP A 418 10.92 -0.91 -3.88
C ASP A 418 11.99 0.20 -3.83
N TRP A 419 11.89 1.17 -2.92
CA TRP A 419 12.66 2.42 -2.98
C TRP A 419 13.88 2.49 -2.06
N GLY A 420 14.15 1.42 -1.31
CA GLY A 420 15.33 1.27 -0.44
C GLY A 420 15.14 1.96 0.89
N GLY A 421 14.59 3.16 0.86
CA GLY A 421 14.35 3.98 2.03
C GLY A 421 15.03 5.32 1.96
N PHE A 422 14.78 6.10 3.00
CA PHE A 422 15.12 7.51 3.06
C PHE A 422 15.68 7.91 4.41
N ARG A 423 16.55 8.92 4.39
CA ARG A 423 16.86 9.77 5.53
C ARG A 423 15.91 10.97 5.47
N HIS A 424 14.98 11.04 6.42
CA HIS A 424 13.97 12.09 6.53
C HIS A 424 14.51 13.22 7.41
N GLU A 425 14.99 14.30 6.80
CA GLU A 425 15.43 15.51 7.54
C GLU A 425 14.26 16.28 8.16
N SER A 426 13.08 16.10 7.58
CA SER A 426 11.82 16.74 7.94
C SER A 426 10.72 15.71 7.82
N LEU A 427 9.71 15.80 8.67
CA LEU A 427 8.50 14.99 8.53
C LEU A 427 7.51 15.59 7.52
N ASP A 428 7.66 16.87 7.18
CA ASP A 428 6.72 17.64 6.36
C ASP A 428 7.27 17.98 4.96
N THR A 429 8.47 17.50 4.63
CA THR A 429 9.11 17.73 3.33
C THR A 429 9.69 16.43 2.78
N PRO A 430 9.39 16.07 1.52
CA PRO A 430 9.94 14.89 0.88
C PRO A 430 11.47 14.85 0.87
N PRO A 431 12.07 13.67 1.08
CA PRO A 431 13.50 13.48 0.96
C PRO A 431 14.04 13.89 -0.41
N SER A 432 15.28 14.36 -0.44
CA SER A 432 15.97 14.75 -1.67
C SER A 432 16.42 13.55 -2.52
N SER A 433 16.63 12.39 -1.90
CA SER A 433 17.05 11.16 -2.58
C SER A 433 16.77 9.91 -1.74
N MET A 434 16.55 8.79 -2.42
CA MET A 434 16.69 7.44 -1.85
C MET A 434 18.14 7.19 -1.39
N TYR A 435 18.36 6.16 -0.58
CA TYR A 435 19.71 5.71 -0.23
C TYR A 435 20.56 5.37 -1.47
N LYS A 436 21.84 5.76 -1.43
CA LYS A 436 22.83 5.47 -2.49
C LYS A 436 24.06 4.74 -1.90
N PRO A 437 24.59 3.70 -2.57
CA PRO A 437 24.10 3.10 -3.82
C PRO A 437 22.69 2.51 -3.65
N LEU A 438 21.89 2.61 -4.73
CA LEU A 438 20.50 2.16 -4.70
C LEU A 438 20.45 0.64 -4.57
N LYS A 439 19.75 0.17 -3.53
CA LYS A 439 19.40 -1.23 -3.32
C LYS A 439 17.91 -1.21 -3.06
N TRP A 440 17.14 -1.59 -4.09
CA TRP A 440 15.68 -1.43 -4.21
C TRP A 440 14.93 -1.81 -2.93
N THR A 441 14.47 -3.03 -2.71
CA THR A 441 13.76 -3.33 -1.45
C THR A 441 14.71 -3.48 -0.27
N SER A 442 14.60 -2.61 0.75
CA SER A 442 15.21 -2.82 2.07
C SER A 442 14.25 -3.54 2.99
N LEU A 443 14.65 -4.70 3.51
CA LEU A 443 13.83 -5.58 4.34
C LEU A 443 13.96 -5.30 5.86
N GLY A 444 14.93 -4.49 6.26
CA GLY A 444 15.16 -4.10 7.65
C GLY A 444 16.32 -3.13 7.80
N ILE A 445 16.33 -2.38 8.90
CA ILE A 445 17.36 -1.42 9.28
C ILE A 445 17.53 -1.43 10.80
N ALA A 446 18.78 -1.47 11.25
CA ALA A 446 19.16 -1.48 12.67
C ALA A 446 20.21 -0.40 12.93
N PHE A 447 20.28 0.07 14.18
CA PHE A 447 21.24 1.07 14.64
C PHE A 447 21.93 0.63 15.92
N ALA A 448 23.11 1.18 16.15
CA ALA A 448 23.82 1.03 17.41
C ALA A 448 23.30 2.04 18.44
N TYR A 449 22.67 1.56 19.51
CA TYR A 449 21.99 2.41 20.49
C TYR A 449 22.87 3.51 21.12
N GLN A 450 24.11 3.20 21.53
CA GLN A 450 25.07 4.18 22.10
C GLN A 450 25.85 4.96 21.03
N ASN A 451 25.92 4.44 19.80
CA ASN A 451 26.58 5.08 18.67
C ASN A 451 25.59 5.19 17.49
N SER A 452 24.56 6.02 17.67
CA SER A 452 23.39 6.07 16.78
C SER A 452 23.69 6.44 15.32
N LYS A 453 24.91 6.93 15.04
CA LYS A 453 25.44 7.15 13.69
C LYS A 453 25.73 5.87 12.92
N PHE A 454 26.08 4.79 13.61
CA PHE A 454 26.28 3.50 12.96
C PHE A 454 24.92 2.84 12.73
N VAL A 455 24.56 2.67 11.46
CA VAL A 455 23.33 2.02 11.03
C VAL A 455 23.65 0.99 9.95
N ALA A 456 22.87 -0.08 9.90
CA ALA A 456 23.01 -1.10 8.88
C ALA A 456 21.63 -1.57 8.41
N ARG A 457 21.52 -1.86 7.11
CA ARG A 457 20.26 -2.27 6.48
C ARG A 457 20.47 -3.55 5.67
N VAL A 458 19.46 -4.40 5.69
CA VAL A 458 19.37 -5.61 4.86
C VAL A 458 18.43 -5.34 3.69
N HIS A 459 18.74 -5.93 2.53
CA HIS A 459 17.99 -5.74 1.30
C HIS A 459 17.93 -7.04 0.48
N THR A 460 17.00 -7.11 -0.47
CA THR A 460 16.80 -8.26 -1.35
C THR A 460 17.15 -7.94 -2.81
N TYR A 461 17.21 -8.98 -3.66
CA TYR A 461 17.50 -8.99 -5.10
C TYR A 461 18.88 -8.47 -5.51
N THR A 462 19.56 -7.69 -4.68
CA THR A 462 20.83 -7.05 -5.00
C THR A 462 21.90 -7.47 -4.00
N TYR A 463 22.94 -8.15 -4.49
CA TYR A 463 24.17 -8.41 -3.75
C TYR A 463 24.79 -7.08 -3.25
N PRO A 464 25.38 -7.01 -2.04
CA PRO A 464 25.66 -8.07 -1.07
C PRO A 464 24.59 -8.31 0.01
N PHE A 465 23.31 -7.98 -0.25
CA PHE A 465 22.17 -8.16 0.67
C PHE A 465 22.21 -7.38 2.01
N LEU A 466 23.32 -6.72 2.34
CA LEU A 466 23.49 -5.86 3.52
C LEU A 466 24.41 -4.67 3.20
N SER A 467 24.06 -3.49 3.70
CA SER A 467 24.89 -2.28 3.65
C SER A 467 24.92 -1.57 5.00
N TYR A 468 25.94 -0.77 5.27
CA TYR A 468 26.04 0.02 6.51
C TYR A 468 26.43 1.48 6.24
N SER A 469 26.16 2.34 7.22
CA SER A 469 26.56 3.74 7.27
C SER A 469 27.16 4.01 8.65
N GLU A 470 28.15 4.91 8.70
CA GLU A 470 28.83 5.34 9.93
C GLU A 470 28.51 6.81 10.27
N ASP A 471 27.61 7.44 9.51
CA ASP A 471 27.30 8.87 9.55
C ASP A 471 25.79 9.15 9.60
N GLY A 472 25.02 8.22 10.17
CA GLY A 472 23.59 8.40 10.40
C GLY A 472 22.75 8.25 9.12
N GLY A 473 23.18 7.40 8.19
CA GLY A 473 22.47 7.08 6.95
C GLY A 473 22.71 8.06 5.80
N ILE A 474 23.70 8.95 5.90
CA ILE A 474 24.05 9.91 4.84
C ILE A 474 24.81 9.21 3.71
N ASN A 475 25.88 8.48 4.05
CA ASN A 475 26.67 7.70 3.09
C ASN A 475 26.61 6.21 3.43
N TRP A 476 26.29 5.38 2.43
CA TRP A 476 26.23 3.94 2.59
C TRP A 476 27.41 3.23 1.94
N ARG A 477 27.88 2.17 2.60
CA ARG A 477 28.93 1.27 2.17
C ARG A 477 28.40 -0.17 2.12
N GLU A 478 28.87 -0.90 1.14
CA GLU A 478 28.62 -2.33 1.01
C GLU A 478 29.54 -3.11 1.97
N ILE A 479 29.08 -4.27 2.44
CA ILE A 479 29.96 -5.22 3.13
C ILE A 479 30.92 -5.89 2.16
N GLU A 480 32.09 -6.31 2.67
CA GLU A 480 33.15 -6.87 1.81
C GLU A 480 32.89 -8.33 1.43
N THR A 481 32.25 -9.13 2.31
CA THR A 481 31.96 -10.54 2.03
C THR A 481 30.55 -10.93 2.43
N VAL A 482 29.99 -11.85 1.66
CA VAL A 482 28.73 -12.55 1.97
C VAL A 482 29.04 -14.04 2.00
N PRO A 483 28.69 -14.77 3.07
CA PRO A 483 28.82 -16.22 3.11
C PRO A 483 28.11 -16.92 1.94
N GLU A 484 28.68 -18.03 1.50
CA GLU A 484 28.13 -18.85 0.40
C GLU A 484 26.71 -19.33 0.74
N GLY A 485 25.82 -19.33 -0.26
CA GLY A 485 24.44 -19.82 -0.11
C GLY A 485 23.40 -18.75 0.27
N ILE A 486 23.83 -17.58 0.72
CA ILE A 486 22.91 -16.47 0.99
C ILE A 486 22.43 -15.85 -0.33
N THR A 487 21.11 -15.76 -0.47
CA THR A 487 20.45 -15.20 -1.66
C THR A 487 19.51 -14.04 -1.33
N ASP A 488 19.23 -13.80 -0.04
CA ASP A 488 18.30 -12.78 0.42
C ASP A 488 18.67 -12.27 1.82
N GLY A 489 18.46 -10.96 2.05
CA GLY A 489 18.74 -10.27 3.31
C GLY A 489 17.93 -10.74 4.51
N GLY A 490 16.73 -11.28 4.32
CA GLY A 490 15.78 -11.60 5.38
C GLY A 490 15.04 -10.36 5.94
N ARG A 491 13.84 -10.57 6.47
CA ARG A 491 12.96 -9.52 7.00
C ARG A 491 13.28 -9.20 8.45
N LEU A 492 13.52 -7.93 8.81
CA LEU A 492 13.88 -7.52 10.19
C LEU A 492 15.02 -8.36 10.80
N SER A 493 15.95 -8.82 9.95
CA SER A 493 16.85 -9.94 10.25
C SER A 493 18.19 -9.52 10.84
N LEU A 494 18.37 -8.26 11.21
CA LEU A 494 19.66 -7.70 11.59
C LEU A 494 19.59 -7.01 12.96
N ALA A 495 20.55 -7.34 13.83
CA ALA A 495 20.84 -6.60 15.05
C ALA A 495 22.27 -6.06 15.02
N VAL A 496 22.45 -4.86 15.56
CA VAL A 496 23.74 -4.21 15.74
C VAL A 496 23.98 -4.03 17.24
N SER A 497 25.15 -4.42 17.76
CA SER A 497 25.48 -4.16 19.17
C SER A 497 25.38 -2.67 19.48
N ASN A 498 25.07 -2.30 20.73
CA ASN A 498 24.87 -0.90 21.08
C ASN A 498 26.08 0.00 20.79
N ASP A 499 27.29 -0.55 20.74
CA ASP A 499 28.54 0.15 20.41
C ASP A 499 28.89 0.14 18.90
N GLY A 500 28.09 -0.55 18.07
CA GLY A 500 28.24 -0.62 16.62
C GLY A 500 29.32 -1.56 16.11
N LYS A 501 29.91 -2.41 16.97
CA LYS A 501 31.04 -3.28 16.59
C LYS A 501 30.64 -4.68 16.12
N THR A 502 29.47 -5.16 16.53
CA THR A 502 29.01 -6.53 16.24
C THR A 502 27.71 -6.49 15.45
N LEU A 503 27.67 -7.26 14.36
CA LEU A 503 26.48 -7.51 13.56
C LEU A 503 26.03 -8.95 13.79
N VAL A 504 24.77 -9.16 14.17
CA VAL A 504 24.12 -10.47 14.19
C VAL A 504 23.06 -10.46 13.11
N TRP A 505 23.24 -11.31 12.09
CA TRP A 505 22.40 -11.34 10.89
C TRP A 505 21.79 -12.73 10.71
N SER A 506 20.48 -12.77 10.44
CA SER A 506 19.74 -13.98 10.08
C SER A 506 19.24 -13.89 8.63
N PRO A 507 20.09 -14.12 7.61
CA PRO A 507 19.64 -14.14 6.22
C PRO A 507 18.48 -15.13 6.00
N ALA A 508 17.68 -14.93 4.95
CA ALA A 508 16.57 -15.84 4.68
C ALA A 508 17.08 -17.25 4.35
N ASN A 509 16.40 -18.27 4.91
CA ASN A 509 16.67 -19.69 4.74
C ASN A 509 18.12 -20.10 5.03
N HIS A 510 18.79 -19.37 5.93
CA HIS A 510 20.20 -19.55 6.25
C HIS A 510 20.44 -19.53 7.76
N GLU A 511 21.57 -20.10 8.21
CA GLU A 511 21.96 -19.97 9.61
C GLU A 511 22.22 -18.51 10.03
N VAL A 512 22.00 -18.24 11.32
CA VAL A 512 22.40 -16.97 11.93
C VAL A 512 23.92 -16.88 11.95
N ILE A 513 24.42 -15.75 11.49
CA ILE A 513 25.84 -15.43 11.34
C ILE A 513 26.18 -14.13 12.04
N VAL A 514 27.44 -14.04 12.46
CA VAL A 514 27.96 -12.92 13.24
C VAL A 514 29.23 -12.37 12.62
N SER A 515 29.33 -11.05 12.57
CA SER A 515 30.55 -10.33 12.21
C SER A 515 30.93 -9.37 13.32
N SER A 516 32.23 -9.29 13.61
CA SER A 516 32.84 -8.33 14.53
C SER A 516 33.78 -7.34 13.82
N ASP A 517 33.72 -7.30 12.49
CA ASP A 517 34.60 -6.50 11.63
C ASP A 517 33.83 -5.76 10.52
N LYS A 518 32.52 -5.53 10.73
CA LYS A 518 31.61 -4.81 9.82
C LYS A 518 31.39 -5.56 8.49
N GLY A 519 31.23 -6.87 8.56
CA GLY A 519 30.91 -7.73 7.42
C GLY A 519 32.10 -8.06 6.53
N LYS A 520 33.34 -8.00 7.04
CA LYS A 520 34.52 -8.49 6.31
C LYS A 520 34.67 -10.00 6.47
N SER A 521 34.36 -10.52 7.65
CA SER A 521 34.28 -11.94 7.91
C SER A 521 33.07 -12.28 8.77
N TRP A 522 32.59 -13.51 8.60
CA TRP A 522 31.38 -14.01 9.25
C TRP A 522 31.64 -15.37 9.89
N LYS A 523 30.99 -15.62 11.03
CA LYS A 523 30.99 -16.92 11.72
C LYS A 523 29.56 -17.33 12.04
N LYS A 524 29.27 -18.61 11.90
CA LYS A 524 27.99 -19.20 12.32
C LYS A 524 27.79 -19.05 13.83
N ALA A 525 26.61 -18.61 14.23
CA ALA A 525 26.17 -18.64 15.63
C ALA A 525 25.91 -20.09 16.07
N ILE A 526 26.44 -20.45 17.24
CA ILE A 526 26.32 -21.81 17.80
C ILE A 526 24.99 -21.93 18.56
N SER A 527 24.37 -23.10 18.48
CA SER A 527 23.13 -23.45 19.21
C SER A 527 21.90 -22.62 18.82
N VAL A 528 21.87 -22.12 17.59
CA VAL A 528 20.69 -21.53 16.95
C VAL A 528 20.24 -22.46 15.82
N PRO A 529 18.98 -22.94 15.80
CA PRO A 529 18.47 -23.75 14.69
C PRO A 529 18.49 -22.95 13.38
N VAL A 530 18.45 -23.61 12.21
CA VAL A 530 18.23 -22.88 10.94
C VAL A 530 16.74 -22.55 10.84
N PRO A 531 16.34 -21.27 10.67
CA PRO A 531 14.94 -20.89 10.55
C PRO A 531 14.34 -21.35 9.21
N GLU A 532 13.03 -21.56 9.18
CA GLU A 532 12.28 -21.85 7.94
C GLU A 532 12.18 -20.64 7.01
N PHE A 533 12.29 -19.42 7.56
CA PHE A 533 12.39 -18.17 6.80
C PHE A 533 13.57 -17.34 7.34
N ASN A 534 13.39 -16.53 8.38
CA ASN A 534 14.50 -15.98 9.16
C ASN A 534 14.09 -15.76 10.63
N TYR A 535 15.06 -15.48 11.49
CA TYR A 535 14.83 -14.92 12.82
C TYR A 535 14.98 -13.42 12.83
N PHE A 536 14.51 -12.82 13.93
CA PHE A 536 14.52 -11.40 14.20
C PHE A 536 15.43 -11.15 15.41
N PRO A 537 16.77 -11.12 15.22
CA PRO A 537 17.69 -10.88 16.32
C PRO A 537 17.50 -9.47 16.87
N ALA A 538 17.73 -9.31 18.17
CA ALA A 538 17.74 -8.01 18.84
C ALA A 538 18.97 -7.87 19.73
N SER A 539 19.50 -6.65 19.84
CA SER A 539 20.65 -6.33 20.68
C SER A 539 20.22 -5.65 21.98
N ASP A 540 20.99 -5.87 23.04
CA ASP A 540 20.76 -5.18 24.31
C ASP A 540 21.23 -3.70 24.22
N PRO A 541 20.41 -2.72 24.64
CA PRO A 541 20.75 -1.30 24.51
C PRO A 541 21.89 -0.87 25.44
N VAL A 542 22.21 -1.66 26.47
CA VAL A 542 23.24 -1.34 27.48
C VAL A 542 24.47 -2.23 27.35
N ASN A 543 24.30 -3.53 27.15
CA ASN A 543 25.42 -4.49 27.11
C ASN A 543 25.75 -4.97 25.67
N PRO A 544 26.88 -4.56 25.07
CA PRO A 544 27.19 -4.88 23.67
C PRO A 544 27.45 -6.36 23.40
N SER A 545 27.60 -7.19 24.44
CA SER A 545 27.79 -8.64 24.32
C SER A 545 26.48 -9.42 24.35
N LYS A 546 25.34 -8.78 24.65
CA LYS A 546 24.04 -9.45 24.77
C LYS A 546 23.19 -9.29 23.52
N PHE A 547 22.70 -10.44 23.03
CA PHE A 547 21.77 -10.53 21.91
C PHE A 547 20.69 -11.55 22.24
N TYR A 548 19.52 -11.37 21.63
CA TYR A 548 18.35 -12.18 21.89
C TYR A 548 17.70 -12.62 20.57
N ILE A 549 17.23 -13.86 20.54
CA ILE A 549 16.46 -14.42 19.41
C ILE A 549 15.26 -15.15 19.99
N PHE A 550 14.08 -14.95 19.41
CA PHE A 550 12.94 -15.81 19.68
C PHE A 550 12.80 -16.85 18.58
N ASP A 551 13.02 -18.12 18.91
CA ASP A 551 12.71 -19.24 18.02
C ASP A 551 11.20 -19.47 18.07
N TRP A 552 10.49 -18.74 17.21
CA TRP A 552 9.03 -18.73 17.14
C TRP A 552 8.43 -20.11 16.85
N LYS A 553 9.15 -21.01 16.19
CA LYS A 553 8.65 -22.34 15.80
C LYS A 553 8.66 -23.29 16.99
N ASN A 554 9.72 -23.25 17.77
CA ASN A 554 9.83 -24.08 18.97
C ASN A 554 9.35 -23.37 20.24
N GLY A 555 9.18 -22.05 20.22
CA GLY A 555 8.89 -21.24 21.40
C GLY A 555 10.09 -21.05 22.34
N ASP A 556 11.31 -21.35 21.91
CA ASP A 556 12.51 -21.19 22.74
C ASP A 556 13.02 -19.74 22.65
N PHE A 557 13.18 -19.07 23.79
CA PHE A 557 13.89 -17.78 23.86
C PHE A 557 15.39 -18.04 23.97
N LEU A 558 16.18 -17.50 23.06
CA LEU A 558 17.62 -17.73 22.94
C LEU A 558 18.39 -16.48 23.36
N ILE A 559 19.41 -16.67 24.20
CA ILE A 559 20.19 -15.59 24.81
C ILE A 559 21.66 -15.79 24.47
N SER A 560 22.30 -14.77 23.93
CA SER A 560 23.76 -14.70 23.81
C SER A 560 24.33 -13.74 24.85
N LYS A 561 25.52 -14.06 25.36
CA LYS A 561 26.32 -13.22 26.27
C LYS A 561 27.75 -12.99 25.76
N ASP A 562 28.04 -13.39 24.51
CA ASP A 562 29.37 -13.39 23.91
C ASP A 562 29.42 -12.67 22.55
N GLY A 563 28.46 -11.77 22.33
CA GLY A 563 28.34 -11.00 21.09
C GLY A 563 27.70 -11.80 19.95
N GLY A 564 26.74 -12.67 20.24
CA GLY A 564 26.02 -13.48 19.26
C GLY A 564 26.75 -14.75 18.79
N LYS A 565 27.95 -15.04 19.30
CA LYS A 565 28.74 -16.20 18.83
C LYS A 565 28.10 -17.52 19.26
N SER A 566 27.51 -17.56 20.44
CA SER A 566 26.74 -18.70 20.93
C SER A 566 25.48 -18.25 21.65
N PHE A 567 24.45 -19.10 21.60
CA PHE A 567 23.18 -18.88 22.27
C PHE A 567 22.83 -20.01 23.23
N MET A 568 22.30 -19.66 24.39
CA MET A 568 21.72 -20.59 25.36
C MET A 568 20.21 -20.42 25.42
N LYS A 569 19.49 -21.49 25.77
CA LYS A 569 18.04 -21.42 25.97
C LYS A 569 17.71 -20.73 27.30
N GLY A 570 16.78 -19.79 27.24
CA GLY A 570 16.11 -19.15 28.37
C GLY A 570 14.70 -19.70 28.53
N ALA A 571 13.71 -18.82 28.58
CA ALA A 571 12.30 -19.17 28.75
C ALA A 571 11.70 -19.98 27.58
N LYS A 572 10.65 -20.73 27.89
CA LYS A 572 9.76 -21.36 26.92
C LYS A 572 8.47 -20.54 26.81
N LEU A 573 8.09 -20.18 25.58
CA LEU A 573 6.97 -19.31 25.27
C LEU A 573 6.05 -19.97 24.24
N PRO A 574 4.81 -19.47 24.04
CA PRO A 574 3.93 -19.96 22.98
C PRO A 574 4.60 -19.94 21.60
N SER A 575 4.53 -21.07 20.89
CA SER A 575 5.07 -21.22 19.54
C SER A 575 4.03 -20.90 18.46
N PHE A 576 4.50 -20.77 17.22
CA PHE A 576 3.67 -20.59 16.03
C PHE A 576 3.96 -21.65 14.99
N ASP A 577 2.91 -22.12 14.32
CA ASP A 577 3.02 -23.13 13.27
C ASP A 577 3.50 -22.56 11.92
N ASN A 578 3.41 -21.24 11.73
CA ASN A 578 3.70 -20.57 10.46
C ASN A 578 4.52 -19.29 10.65
N TRP A 579 5.48 -19.04 9.76
CA TRP A 579 6.40 -17.91 9.84
C TRP A 579 5.72 -16.55 9.58
N TRP A 580 4.69 -16.47 8.74
CA TRP A 580 4.03 -15.19 8.44
C TRP A 580 3.24 -14.65 9.64
N VAL A 581 2.79 -15.54 10.53
CA VAL A 581 2.17 -15.17 11.81
C VAL A 581 3.22 -14.59 12.77
N SER A 582 4.45 -15.08 12.71
CA SER A 582 5.52 -14.67 13.61
C SER A 582 6.26 -13.40 13.18
N LEU A 583 5.95 -12.81 12.01
CA LEU A 583 6.63 -11.64 11.41
C LEU A 583 6.80 -10.40 12.32
N TYR A 584 6.10 -10.34 13.46
CA TYR A 584 6.19 -9.26 14.44
C TYR A 584 6.44 -9.75 15.88
N SER A 585 6.68 -11.05 16.04
CA SER A 585 6.95 -11.69 17.32
C SER A 585 8.46 -11.76 17.55
N PHE A 586 9.06 -10.62 17.91
CA PHE A 586 10.50 -10.51 18.13
C PHE A 586 10.83 -9.72 19.40
N PRO A 587 12.01 -9.94 20.00
CA PRO A 587 12.37 -9.26 21.24
C PRO A 587 12.49 -7.74 21.00
N VAL A 588 11.77 -6.94 21.77
CA VAL A 588 11.87 -5.47 21.78
C VAL A 588 12.40 -5.03 23.13
N LEU A 589 13.55 -4.35 23.14
CA LEU A 589 14.25 -4.01 24.38
C LEU A 589 13.85 -2.62 24.86
N ALA A 590 13.62 -2.49 26.16
CA ALA A 590 13.41 -1.19 26.78
C ALA A 590 14.70 -0.35 26.74
N PRO A 591 14.66 0.87 26.16
CA PRO A 591 15.78 1.81 26.16
C PRO A 591 16.46 1.97 27.52
N ASP A 592 17.79 2.10 27.52
CA ASP A 592 18.65 2.30 28.69
C ASP A 592 18.56 1.23 29.80
N ARG A 593 17.97 0.06 29.51
CA ARG A 593 17.75 -1.01 30.50
C ARG A 593 18.28 -2.35 30.00
N GLU A 594 19.33 -2.83 30.66
CA GLU A 594 19.90 -4.15 30.36
C GLU A 594 18.90 -5.25 30.68
N GLY A 595 18.62 -6.12 29.71
CA GLY A 595 17.80 -7.33 29.90
C GLY A 595 16.31 -7.10 30.20
N ASP A 596 15.78 -5.88 30.00
CA ASP A 596 14.34 -5.60 30.06
C ASP A 596 13.74 -5.79 28.66
N ILE A 597 13.09 -6.93 28.47
CA ILE A 597 12.68 -7.45 27.16
C ILE A 597 11.17 -7.56 27.11
N TRP A 598 10.57 -7.07 26.04
CA TRP A 598 9.15 -7.22 25.76
C TRP A 598 8.95 -8.05 24.48
N LEU A 599 7.90 -8.86 24.48
CA LEU A 599 7.60 -9.76 23.38
C LEU A 599 6.08 -9.79 23.12
N ALA A 600 5.69 -9.26 21.96
CA ALA A 600 4.33 -9.34 21.45
C ALA A 600 4.13 -10.68 20.75
N LEU A 601 3.19 -11.51 21.22
CA LEU A 601 2.98 -12.87 20.71
C LEU A 601 1.60 -13.05 20.07
N GLN A 602 1.15 -12.05 19.29
CA GLN A 602 -0.13 -12.08 18.59
C GLN A 602 -1.29 -12.31 19.58
N TRP A 603 -2.17 -13.26 19.30
CA TRP A 603 -3.28 -13.66 20.18
C TRP A 603 -2.87 -14.28 21.51
N ASN A 604 -1.58 -14.59 21.72
CA ASN A 604 -1.09 -15.05 23.02
C ASN A 604 -0.85 -13.89 24.01
N GLY A 605 -0.98 -12.64 23.57
CA GLY A 605 -0.83 -11.43 24.39
C GLY A 605 0.61 -10.91 24.47
N LEU A 606 0.86 -10.07 25.46
CA LEU A 606 2.14 -9.39 25.66
C LEU A 606 2.91 -9.97 26.85
N TYR A 607 4.20 -10.20 26.67
CA TYR A 607 5.09 -10.76 27.69
C TYR A 607 6.24 -9.80 27.99
N ARG A 608 6.72 -9.81 29.24
CA ARG A 608 7.90 -9.05 29.68
C ARG A 608 8.86 -9.91 30.49
N SER A 609 10.15 -9.79 30.22
CA SER A 609 11.24 -10.30 31.05
C SER A 609 12.02 -9.13 31.66
N LYS A 610 12.43 -9.28 32.92
CA LYS A 610 13.31 -8.34 33.62
C LYS A 610 14.69 -8.94 33.94
N ASP A 611 14.94 -10.17 33.52
CA ASP A 611 16.13 -10.95 33.85
C ASP A 611 16.92 -11.40 32.61
N GLY A 612 16.72 -10.72 31.48
CA GLY A 612 17.41 -11.02 30.22
C GLY A 612 16.89 -12.26 29.51
N GLY A 613 15.59 -12.58 29.66
CA GLY A 613 14.90 -13.65 28.94
C GLY A 613 14.92 -15.00 29.63
N ILE A 614 15.34 -15.08 30.89
CA ILE A 614 15.33 -16.34 31.68
C ILE A 614 13.89 -16.66 32.11
N THR A 615 13.14 -15.65 32.54
CA THR A 615 11.71 -15.75 32.83
C THR A 615 10.93 -14.65 32.14
N PHE A 616 9.66 -14.93 31.81
CA PHE A 616 8.72 -13.96 31.26
C PHE A 616 7.40 -14.01 32.03
N GLU A 617 6.81 -12.83 32.25
CA GLU A 617 5.46 -12.66 32.77
C GLU A 617 4.52 -12.21 31.65
N ARG A 618 3.34 -12.84 31.55
CA ARG A 618 2.28 -12.39 30.64
C ARG A 618 1.49 -11.25 31.28
N LEU A 619 1.31 -10.14 30.57
CA LEU A 619 0.47 -9.04 31.01
C LEU A 619 -1.01 -9.39 30.80
N GLY A 620 -1.76 -9.54 31.90
CA GLY A 620 -3.15 -10.00 31.89
C GLY A 620 -4.16 -9.03 31.28
N ASN A 621 -3.82 -7.74 31.17
CA ASN A 621 -4.66 -6.67 30.61
C ASN A 621 -4.53 -6.52 29.08
N VAL A 622 -3.64 -7.29 28.44
CA VAL A 622 -3.45 -7.28 26.98
C VAL A 622 -3.97 -8.60 26.40
N ASP A 623 -5.03 -8.52 25.61
CA ASP A 623 -5.66 -9.67 24.97
C ASP A 623 -4.83 -10.11 23.76
N ILE A 624 -4.47 -9.15 22.90
CA ILE A 624 -3.72 -9.37 21.66
C ILE A 624 -2.62 -8.32 21.56
N ALA A 625 -1.41 -8.75 21.19
CA ALA A 625 -0.28 -7.85 20.94
C ALA A 625 0.32 -8.13 19.57
N TYR A 626 0.15 -7.19 18.64
CA TYR A 626 0.67 -7.32 17.27
C TYR A 626 2.06 -6.70 17.13
N VAL A 627 2.21 -5.44 17.53
CA VAL A 627 3.45 -4.67 17.39
C VAL A 627 3.64 -3.83 18.65
N ILE A 628 4.86 -3.79 19.17
CA ILE A 628 5.24 -2.99 20.33
C ILE A 628 6.48 -2.14 20.00
N GLY A 629 6.56 -0.95 20.59
CA GLY A 629 7.72 -0.07 20.48
C GLY A 629 7.88 0.83 21.71
N PHE A 630 9.03 1.47 21.83
CA PHE A 630 9.34 2.39 22.92
C PHE A 630 9.60 3.79 22.38
N GLY A 631 9.31 4.81 23.19
CA GLY A 631 9.73 6.20 22.96
C GLY A 631 10.19 6.87 24.25
N ALA A 632 10.45 8.17 24.16
CA ALA A 632 10.91 8.96 25.30
C ALA A 632 10.00 8.76 26.53
N PRO A 633 10.56 8.78 27.75
CA PRO A 633 9.77 8.65 28.96
C PRO A 633 8.84 9.87 29.12
N LYS A 634 7.73 9.68 29.85
CA LYS A 634 6.90 10.81 30.27
C LYS A 634 7.73 11.79 31.10
N PRO A 635 7.62 13.11 30.90
CA PRO A 635 8.33 14.09 31.73
C PRO A 635 8.13 13.82 33.23
N GLY A 636 9.24 13.75 33.97
CA GLY A 636 9.24 13.43 35.40
C GLY A 636 9.21 11.93 35.74
N THR A 637 9.37 11.05 34.74
CA THR A 637 9.50 9.59 34.92
C THR A 637 10.74 9.08 34.20
N ASP A 638 11.22 7.90 34.60
CA ASP A 638 12.46 7.29 34.05
C ASP A 638 12.19 6.05 33.17
N TYR A 639 10.94 5.60 33.07
CA TYR A 639 10.60 4.44 32.23
C TYR A 639 10.14 4.92 30.84
N PRO A 640 10.69 4.37 29.75
CA PRO A 640 10.30 4.75 28.39
C PRO A 640 8.81 4.53 28.17
N ALA A 641 8.16 5.42 27.43
CA ALA A 641 6.77 5.21 27.04
C ALA A 641 6.67 3.94 26.18
N ILE A 642 5.68 3.10 26.45
CA ILE A 642 5.43 1.87 25.70
C ILE A 642 4.27 2.12 24.76
N TYR A 643 4.43 1.78 23.49
CA TYR A 643 3.37 1.83 22.50
C TYR A 643 3.01 0.42 22.05
N LEU A 644 1.71 0.14 21.91
CA LEU A 644 1.18 -1.17 21.53
C LEU A 644 0.09 -1.02 20.45
N ASN A 645 0.23 -1.72 19.32
CA ASN A 645 -0.91 -2.02 18.45
C ASN A 645 -1.44 -3.41 18.80
N GLY A 646 -2.73 -3.51 19.09
CA GLY A 646 -3.31 -4.73 19.63
C GLY A 646 -4.72 -4.55 20.16
N MET A 647 -5.09 -5.45 21.08
CA MET A 647 -6.35 -5.42 21.81
C MET A 647 -6.09 -5.40 23.31
N VAL A 648 -6.63 -4.39 23.99
CA VAL A 648 -6.52 -4.19 25.44
C VAL A 648 -7.91 -4.11 26.01
N ASN A 649 -8.24 -5.00 26.96
CA ASN A 649 -9.56 -5.11 27.57
C ASN A 649 -10.71 -5.16 26.54
N GLY A 650 -10.54 -5.91 25.46
CA GLY A 650 -11.52 -6.08 24.38
C GLY A 650 -11.59 -4.94 23.36
N VAL A 651 -10.76 -3.90 23.48
CA VAL A 651 -10.74 -2.76 22.55
C VAL A 651 -9.53 -2.86 21.62
N TYR A 652 -9.75 -2.87 20.31
CA TYR A 652 -8.68 -2.81 19.31
C TYR A 652 -8.19 -1.37 19.09
N GLY A 653 -6.88 -1.18 18.95
CA GLY A 653 -6.31 0.11 18.56
C GLY A 653 -4.81 0.20 18.76
N ILE A 654 -4.37 1.45 18.90
CA ILE A 654 -3.00 1.82 19.26
C ILE A 654 -3.06 2.42 20.66
N PHE A 655 -2.20 1.94 21.55
CA PHE A 655 -2.20 2.28 22.96
C PHE A 655 -0.84 2.80 23.39
N MET A 656 -0.83 3.69 24.39
CA MET A 656 0.35 4.14 25.10
C MET A 656 0.25 3.77 26.58
N SER A 657 1.34 3.28 27.17
CA SER A 657 1.52 3.12 28.62
C SER A 657 2.72 3.92 29.09
N THR A 658 2.58 4.56 30.26
CA THR A 658 3.65 5.34 30.92
C THR A 658 3.95 4.81 32.33
N ASP A 659 3.41 3.64 32.67
CA ASP A 659 3.48 3.02 33.99
C ASP A 659 3.89 1.54 33.92
N GLU A 660 4.76 1.23 32.95
CA GLU A 660 5.30 -0.12 32.72
C GLU A 660 4.25 -1.16 32.31
N GLY A 661 3.22 -0.77 31.57
CA GLY A 661 2.18 -1.66 31.04
C GLY A 661 1.04 -1.98 32.03
N LYS A 662 1.00 -1.31 33.19
CA LYS A 662 -0.08 -1.50 34.17
C LYS A 662 -1.39 -0.91 33.67
N THR A 663 -1.33 0.27 33.05
CA THR A 663 -2.47 0.91 32.39
C THR A 663 -2.12 1.31 30.96
N TRP A 664 -3.15 1.38 30.11
CA TRP A 664 -3.03 1.66 28.68
C TRP A 664 -4.07 2.70 28.29
N MET A 665 -3.62 3.76 27.62
CA MET A 665 -4.45 4.79 27.02
C MET A 665 -4.54 4.55 25.52
N ARG A 666 -5.75 4.41 24.97
CA ARG A 666 -5.92 4.35 23.50
C ARG A 666 -5.59 5.72 22.92
N ILE A 667 -4.63 5.77 22.00
CA ILE A 667 -4.14 7.01 21.37
C ILE A 667 -4.64 7.20 19.94
N ASN A 668 -5.29 6.19 19.36
CA ASN A 668 -6.00 6.32 18.10
C ASN A 668 -7.53 6.33 18.29
N ASN A 669 -8.26 6.55 17.19
CA ASN A 669 -9.72 6.45 17.16
C ASN A 669 -10.17 5.62 15.95
N ASP A 670 -11.47 5.34 15.83
CA ASP A 670 -11.99 4.45 14.78
C ASP A 670 -11.82 4.98 13.35
N LYS A 671 -11.48 6.27 13.16
CA LYS A 671 -11.12 6.84 11.86
C LYS A 671 -9.62 6.71 11.51
N HIS A 672 -8.79 6.27 12.47
CA HIS A 672 -7.33 6.25 12.38
C HIS A 672 -6.79 4.88 12.83
N GLN A 673 -6.97 3.86 11.99
CA GLN A 673 -6.56 2.47 12.20
C GLN A 673 -5.43 2.03 11.24
N PHE A 674 -5.36 2.63 10.05
CA PHE A 674 -4.27 2.53 9.07
C PHE A 674 -4.02 1.13 8.48
N GLY A 675 -5.01 0.25 8.53
CA GLY A 675 -4.93 -1.10 7.98
C GLY A 675 -3.87 -1.96 8.67
N TRP A 676 -2.88 -2.41 7.90
CA TRP A 676 -1.81 -3.27 8.39
C TRP A 676 -0.57 -2.48 8.78
N ILE A 677 -0.27 -2.47 10.08
CA ILE A 677 0.93 -1.87 10.65
C ILE A 677 2.03 -2.95 10.74
N HIS A 678 3.14 -2.71 10.04
CA HIS A 678 4.33 -3.56 10.04
C HIS A 678 5.26 -3.29 11.21
N TYR A 679 5.42 -2.02 11.58
CA TYR A 679 6.42 -1.61 12.55
C TYR A 679 5.96 -0.37 13.28
N MET A 680 6.42 -0.21 14.52
CA MET A 680 6.05 0.91 15.36
C MET A 680 7.19 1.25 16.30
N ILE A 681 7.51 2.53 16.42
CA ILE A 681 8.59 3.02 17.27
C ILE A 681 8.27 4.44 17.74
N GLY A 682 8.50 4.73 19.01
CA GLY A 682 8.40 6.07 19.56
C GLY A 682 9.66 6.88 19.26
N ASP A 683 9.56 8.21 19.31
CA ASP A 683 10.72 9.09 19.26
C ASP A 683 11.36 9.15 20.65
N MET A 684 12.65 8.82 20.76
CA MET A 684 13.40 8.98 22.01
C MET A 684 13.76 10.45 22.30
N ASN A 685 13.63 11.32 21.31
CA ASN A 685 13.91 12.75 21.45
C ASN A 685 12.65 13.55 21.85
N GLU A 686 11.45 12.97 21.73
CA GLU A 686 10.19 13.68 21.96
C GLU A 686 9.10 12.78 22.56
N PHE A 687 8.70 13.07 23.80
CA PHE A 687 7.64 12.31 24.46
C PHE A 687 6.32 12.45 23.72
N GLY A 688 5.63 11.32 23.53
CA GLY A 688 4.33 11.31 22.87
C GLY A 688 4.38 11.31 21.35
N ARG A 689 5.55 11.41 20.71
CA ARG A 689 5.70 11.17 19.28
C ARG A 689 5.88 9.68 19.00
N ILE A 690 5.13 9.16 18.04
CA ILE A 690 5.18 7.78 17.56
C ILE A 690 5.18 7.72 16.04
N PHE A 691 5.96 6.81 15.47
CA PHE A 691 5.97 6.51 14.04
C PHE A 691 5.46 5.08 13.77
N LEU A 692 4.62 4.94 12.74
CA LEU A 692 4.10 3.67 12.25
C LEU A 692 4.61 3.44 10.83
N GLY A 693 5.14 2.25 10.56
CA GLY A 693 5.36 1.74 9.21
C GLY A 693 4.20 0.86 8.76
N THR A 694 3.63 1.13 7.58
CA THR A 694 2.39 0.50 7.10
C THR A 694 2.57 -0.23 5.75
N GLU A 695 1.65 -1.12 5.40
CA GLU A 695 1.62 -1.96 4.18
C GLU A 695 1.21 -1.21 2.88
N GLY A 696 1.25 0.12 2.87
CA GLY A 696 0.75 0.90 1.72
C GLY A 696 0.17 2.28 2.07
N ARG A 697 0.37 2.76 3.30
CA ARG A 697 -0.03 4.10 3.74
C ARG A 697 1.18 4.95 4.16
N GLY A 698 2.37 4.53 3.72
CA GLY A 698 3.63 5.17 4.06
C GLY A 698 3.94 5.14 5.55
N ILE A 699 4.60 6.20 6.01
CA ILE A 699 4.93 6.40 7.41
C ILE A 699 3.86 7.31 8.01
N ILE A 700 3.22 6.86 9.08
CA ILE A 700 2.27 7.67 9.84
C ILE A 700 2.97 8.14 11.13
N VAL A 701 2.83 9.42 11.45
CA VAL A 701 3.28 9.99 12.72
C VAL A 701 2.07 10.39 13.56
N GLY A 702 2.09 10.00 14.84
CA GLY A 702 1.15 10.42 15.87
C GLY A 702 1.86 11.27 16.91
N GLU A 703 1.26 12.39 17.30
CA GLU A 703 1.84 13.31 18.29
C GLU A 703 0.78 13.73 19.31
N VAL A 704 1.19 13.92 20.57
CA VAL A 704 0.34 14.49 21.60
C VAL A 704 0.03 15.94 21.23
N LYS A 705 -1.25 16.29 21.20
CA LYS A 705 -1.70 17.67 21.05
C LYS A 705 -1.39 18.44 22.33
N GLU A 706 -0.60 19.50 22.23
CA GLU A 706 -0.49 20.49 23.30
C GLU A 706 -1.82 21.27 23.37
N GLU A 707 -2.46 21.29 24.55
CA GLU A 707 -3.69 22.07 24.81
C GLU A 707 -3.40 23.56 25.00
#